data_AF-A0A3R7UVL2-F1
#
_entry.id   AF-A0A3R7UVL2-F1
#
_cell.length_a   1.000
_cell.length_b   1.000
_cell.length_c   1.000
_cell.angle_alpha   90.00
_cell.angle_beta   90.00
_cell.angle_gamma   90.00
#
_symmetry.space_group_name_H-M   'P 1'
#
loop_
_entity.id
_entity.type
_entity.pdbx_description
1 polymer ?
#
loop_
_entity_poly.entity_id
_entity_poly.type
_entity_poly.pdbx_seq_one_letter_code
_entity_poly.pdbx_strand_id
1 'polypeptide(L)'
;MLLPIALSVFGQLVTPVLSPSAPAPLPGWSWEGGFYQPSELGAAQTSPTPTWSCGAKLLTGRDIVGSNLIQSDCDSFNTNPAEEYDPTNGKYLVPCVVHVITDGSTGFLSLGCVQNNIDTMNQDFLALSGTPGQLGVDAQIEFYLADVDPSGNPTNGVTYTDNAEWFQEADPLELSSLEYRTTLSWDPDRYVNIFVLQINFPASGYVYLPVDPCNCVAGNPLYDGVHVDHRYWGNCSQNSAWAGGRVLTHEMGHYLGLFHTFEGGCDSGLCSESGDLICDTNPEADPASGCGNSSSCGSPDPDRNYMDYGDPYCSLEFTPNQIRRMRCVLESYRPQLGTLVFPGACCFEDGSCELATESGCADVGGTYQGEGSACEPNNCPQPPTLGACCLPDLSCSEVEASECATLGGDYKGDDSVCASFNCAAGACCFANGSCVVETESDCGVNGGIYSGDNTLCVPNPCPQPPAIGACCASDGSCSEQTEADCQVAGGVYSGDGASCSPNPCSQPPVTGACCALDGSCREQTEADCQSSGGSYSDEGTSCAPNPCPQPPATGACCSDDGSCAVLTQTSCAASGGIYQGDDTGCEAVVCSDDVVITVDDDFGENPQANFNSIQDAINAASDGAIILVYPGTYTENLDFVLDFGSKSVAVQSTSGASQTSIDAEWSRGLANFNGTSEGVASLVGFTLQNCDIDAVPPVVFNTPSAINILNGASVEIADCVVQDVINGVGGASGVNSLVLHVASEEGVACGQISFEDCSFSGVSLEEGHFAGIGNCDVSFVSCLFSGIQVLETSNSASMFDVYQAS
;
A
#
# COMPACT_ATOMS: atom_id res chain seq x y z
N MET A 1 -68.37 -10.43 42.35
CA MET A 1 -69.13 -9.24 41.93
C MET A 1 -68.61 -8.05 42.71
N LEU A 2 -68.24 -7.01 41.96
CA LEU A 2 -67.77 -5.66 42.28
C LEU A 2 -68.04 -5.05 43.68
N LEU A 3 -66.99 -4.35 44.15
CA LEU A 3 -66.84 -3.14 45.02
C LEU A 3 -68.10 -2.25 45.24
N PRO A 4 -68.14 -1.27 46.21
CA PRO A 4 -67.04 -0.32 46.57
C PRO A 4 -66.94 0.29 48.02
N ILE A 5 -65.74 0.88 48.33
CA ILE A 5 -65.40 2.23 48.93
C ILE A 5 -66.03 2.67 50.29
N ALA A 6 -65.42 3.40 51.26
CA ALA A 6 -64.06 3.83 51.64
C ALA A 6 -64.07 4.61 53.01
N LEU A 7 -62.85 4.93 53.49
CA LEU A 7 -62.39 6.09 54.33
C LEU A 7 -62.71 6.20 55.84
N SER A 8 -61.66 6.35 56.69
CA SER A 8 -61.32 7.61 57.41
C SER A 8 -60.10 7.48 58.35
N VAL A 9 -59.53 8.63 58.73
CA VAL A 9 -58.15 8.98 59.20
C VAL A 9 -58.06 9.24 60.74
N PHE A 10 -56.81 9.35 61.28
CA PHE A 10 -56.26 10.21 62.38
C PHE A 10 -55.39 9.41 63.39
N GLY A 11 -54.26 9.88 63.97
CA GLY A 11 -53.54 11.18 64.05
C GLY A 11 -52.14 10.97 64.72
N GLN A 12 -51.09 11.75 64.42
CA GLN A 12 -50.65 13.04 65.04
C GLN A 12 -49.76 12.90 66.30
N LEU A 13 -48.49 13.38 66.31
CA LEU A 13 -47.90 14.55 67.03
C LEU A 13 -46.36 14.30 67.13
N VAL A 14 -45.37 15.23 67.11
CA VAL A 14 -45.14 16.53 67.78
C VAL A 14 -44.02 17.32 67.02
N THR A 15 -44.03 18.65 67.13
CA THR A 15 -43.21 19.74 66.51
C THR A 15 -41.90 20.12 67.31
N PRO A 16 -41.21 21.27 67.06
CA PRO A 16 -40.07 21.55 66.15
C PRO A 16 -38.83 22.12 66.91
N VAL A 17 -37.80 22.69 66.23
CA VAL A 17 -37.06 23.96 66.58
C VAL A 17 -35.60 24.05 66.02
N LEU A 18 -35.40 25.07 65.17
CA LEU A 18 -34.24 25.95 64.89
C LEU A 18 -33.04 25.55 63.99
N SER A 19 -32.97 26.25 62.86
CA SER A 19 -31.76 26.68 62.11
C SER A 19 -31.29 28.08 62.56
N PRO A 20 -29.98 28.40 62.48
CA PRO A 20 -29.41 29.20 61.37
C PRO A 20 -28.04 28.59 60.92
N SER A 21 -27.42 28.78 59.75
CA SER A 21 -27.23 29.90 58.81
C SER A 21 -26.53 29.36 57.53
N ALA A 22 -26.84 29.90 56.34
CA ALA A 22 -26.25 29.57 55.02
C ALA A 22 -24.99 30.43 54.70
N PRO A 23 -24.14 30.12 53.66
CA PRO A 23 -24.48 30.16 52.22
C PRO A 23 -23.95 28.99 51.32
N ALA A 24 -24.43 28.95 50.06
CA ALA A 24 -24.32 27.96 48.96
C ALA A 24 -22.91 27.85 48.27
N PRO A 25 -22.64 27.10 47.14
CA PRO A 25 -23.45 26.15 46.30
C PRO A 25 -22.76 24.82 45.78
N LEU A 26 -23.57 23.82 45.35
CA LEU A 26 -23.39 22.72 44.33
C LEU A 26 -22.16 21.75 44.35
N PRO A 27 -22.09 20.67 43.52
CA PRO A 27 -23.01 19.56 43.20
C PRO A 27 -22.32 18.17 43.36
N GLY A 28 -22.99 17.05 43.03
CA GLY A 28 -22.33 15.74 42.84
C GLY A 28 -23.15 14.56 43.33
N TRP A 29 -24.08 14.07 42.50
CA TRP A 29 -24.59 12.70 42.63
C TRP A 29 -23.69 11.85 41.75
N SER A 30 -22.87 11.02 42.38
CA SER A 30 -22.17 9.91 41.74
C SER A 30 -23.20 8.86 41.34
N TRP A 31 -23.36 8.64 40.05
CA TRP A 31 -23.97 7.42 39.55
C TRP A 31 -22.86 6.37 39.50
N GLU A 32 -22.96 5.36 40.37
CA GLU A 32 -22.24 4.11 40.15
C GLU A 32 -22.87 3.46 38.91
N GLY A 33 -22.08 3.30 37.85
CA GLY A 33 -22.40 2.43 36.73
C GLY A 33 -22.59 1.01 37.27
N GLY A 34 -23.84 0.66 37.53
CA GLY A 34 -24.23 -0.62 38.07
C GLY A 34 -24.42 -1.62 36.94
N PHE A 35 -23.42 -2.47 36.76
CA PHE A 35 -23.56 -3.82 36.22
C PHE A 35 -24.84 -4.49 36.75
N TYR A 36 -25.74 -4.90 35.87
CA TYR A 36 -26.92 -5.68 36.26
C TYR A 36 -26.48 -7.06 36.75
N GLN A 37 -26.39 -7.24 38.07
CA GLN A 37 -26.32 -8.56 38.69
C GLN A 37 -27.71 -9.23 38.72
N PRO A 38 -27.81 -10.56 38.52
CA PRO A 38 -29.09 -11.26 38.40
C PRO A 38 -29.72 -11.56 39.77
N SER A 39 -30.04 -10.55 40.58
CA SER A 39 -30.70 -10.81 41.88
C SER A 39 -31.90 -9.96 42.29
N GLU A 40 -32.49 -9.10 41.43
CA GLU A 40 -33.71 -8.37 41.80
C GLU A 40 -34.82 -8.40 40.73
N LEU A 41 -35.48 -9.56 40.61
CA LEU A 41 -36.82 -9.65 40.01
C LEU A 41 -37.84 -9.00 40.97
N GLY A 42 -38.16 -7.72 40.75
CA GLY A 42 -39.18 -7.08 41.58
C GLY A 42 -39.53 -5.62 41.27
N ALA A 43 -40.11 -5.33 40.09
CA ALA A 43 -41.30 -4.47 39.94
C ALA A 43 -41.49 -4.07 38.47
N ALA A 44 -42.61 -4.52 37.89
CA ALA A 44 -43.10 -4.05 36.61
C ALA A 44 -43.38 -2.53 36.65
N GLN A 45 -42.74 -1.77 35.76
CA GLN A 45 -43.22 -0.45 35.35
C GLN A 45 -43.93 -0.61 34.01
N THR A 46 -45.24 -0.51 34.06
CA THR A 46 -46.13 -0.47 32.89
C THR A 46 -46.15 0.94 32.29
N SER A 47 -45.57 1.13 31.10
CA SER A 47 -45.90 2.24 30.19
C SER A 47 -45.80 1.78 28.72
N PRO A 48 -46.81 2.03 27.86
CA PRO A 48 -46.89 1.47 26.51
C PRO A 48 -46.43 2.47 25.43
N THR A 49 -45.21 2.99 25.55
CA THR A 49 -44.53 3.70 24.45
C THR A 49 -43.39 2.81 23.97
N PRO A 50 -43.35 2.42 22.67
CA PRO A 50 -42.20 1.68 22.16
C PRO A 50 -41.00 2.64 22.19
N THR A 51 -40.08 2.41 23.12
CA THR A 51 -38.77 3.06 23.17
C THR A 51 -37.77 2.07 22.62
N TRP A 52 -36.89 2.51 21.72
CA TRP A 52 -35.77 1.70 21.27
C TRP A 52 -34.81 1.46 22.43
N SER A 53 -34.35 0.22 22.52
CA SER A 53 -33.34 -0.23 23.46
C SER A 53 -32.57 -1.40 22.85
N CYS A 54 -31.28 -1.47 23.12
CA CYS A 54 -30.34 -2.53 22.77
C CYS A 54 -29.87 -3.24 24.04
N GLY A 55 -29.38 -4.48 23.89
CA GLY A 55 -28.79 -5.29 24.95
C GLY A 55 -27.32 -5.62 24.74
N ALA A 56 -26.42 -4.65 24.55
CA ALA A 56 -24.98 -4.94 24.57
C ALA A 56 -24.52 -5.43 25.96
N LYS A 57 -23.85 -6.59 26.04
CA LYS A 57 -23.39 -7.19 27.30
C LYS A 57 -21.90 -7.52 27.31
N LEU A 58 -21.24 -7.18 28.42
CA LEU A 58 -19.92 -7.69 28.82
C LEU A 58 -20.09 -8.86 29.83
N LEU A 59 -19.28 -9.90 29.69
CA LEU A 59 -19.25 -11.06 30.58
C LEU A 59 -18.43 -10.73 31.85
N THR A 60 -19.11 -10.27 32.91
CA THR A 60 -18.41 -10.01 34.20
C THR A 60 -18.40 -11.22 35.13
N GLY A 61 -17.22 -11.84 35.27
CA GLY A 61 -16.77 -12.54 36.48
C GLY A 61 -17.51 -13.82 36.90
N ARG A 62 -17.12 -14.97 36.33
CA ARG A 62 -16.79 -16.25 37.01
C ARG A 62 -16.42 -17.30 35.95
N ASP A 63 -15.24 -17.15 35.34
CA ASP A 63 -14.46 -18.21 34.68
C ASP A 63 -13.09 -17.64 34.25
N ILE A 64 -12.39 -16.96 35.17
CA ILE A 64 -11.05 -16.41 34.87
C ILE A 64 -10.01 -17.44 35.29
N VAL A 65 -9.57 -18.24 34.33
CA VAL A 65 -8.22 -18.83 34.32
C VAL A 65 -7.50 -18.27 33.11
N GLY A 66 -6.70 -17.22 33.33
CA GLY A 66 -5.67 -16.72 32.42
C GLY A 66 -6.08 -16.42 30.99
N SER A 67 -6.65 -15.25 30.72
CA SER A 67 -6.76 -14.71 29.36
C SER A 67 -5.98 -13.39 29.27
N ASN A 68 -4.91 -13.42 28.47
CA ASN A 68 -4.14 -12.24 28.07
C ASN A 68 -5.07 -11.27 27.32
N LEU A 69 -5.06 -10.00 27.71
CA LEU A 69 -5.69 -8.93 26.92
C LEU A 69 -4.86 -8.78 25.63
N ILE A 70 -5.48 -8.92 24.47
CA ILE A 70 -4.86 -8.52 23.20
C ILE A 70 -4.68 -7.00 23.29
N GLN A 71 -3.43 -6.53 23.39
CA GLN A 71 -3.15 -5.10 23.30
C GLN A 71 -3.41 -4.69 21.85
N SER A 72 -4.59 -4.11 21.61
CA SER A 72 -5.08 -3.68 20.30
C SER A 72 -5.59 -2.26 20.41
N ASP A 73 -5.61 -1.53 19.30
CA ASP A 73 -6.07 -0.14 19.26
C ASP A 73 -7.60 0.01 19.40
N CYS A 74 -8.31 -1.09 19.69
CA CYS A 74 -9.76 -1.17 19.77
C CYS A 74 -10.28 -2.02 20.95
N ASP A 75 -9.52 -2.13 22.04
CA ASP A 75 -9.94 -2.92 23.21
C ASP A 75 -11.04 -2.24 24.07
N SER A 76 -11.51 -2.90 25.13
CA SER A 76 -12.59 -2.41 26.01
C SER A 76 -12.18 -1.35 27.05
N PHE A 77 -10.91 -1.00 27.13
CA PHE A 77 -10.35 -0.10 28.15
C PHE A 77 -9.63 1.09 27.54
N ASN A 78 -9.04 0.92 26.36
CA ASN A 78 -8.36 1.95 25.61
C ASN A 78 -8.57 1.74 24.10
N THR A 79 -8.82 2.84 23.41
CA THR A 79 -8.91 2.88 21.96
C THR A 79 -7.98 3.96 21.43
N ASN A 80 -7.30 3.68 20.34
CA ASN A 80 -6.71 4.73 19.52
C ASN A 80 -6.61 4.21 18.09
N PRO A 81 -7.75 4.01 17.40
CA PRO A 81 -7.78 3.30 16.13
C PRO A 81 -6.84 3.98 15.13
N ALA A 82 -5.72 3.34 14.83
CA ALA A 82 -4.68 3.85 13.97
C ALA A 82 -5.18 4.10 12.53
N GLU A 83 -4.43 4.90 11.78
CA GLU A 83 -4.73 5.22 10.38
C GLU A 83 -4.61 4.00 9.45
N GLU A 84 -3.95 2.93 9.89
CA GLU A 84 -3.91 1.65 9.15
C GLU A 84 -5.29 1.00 9.03
N TYR A 85 -6.21 1.27 9.95
CA TYR A 85 -7.59 0.78 9.89
C TYR A 85 -8.50 1.71 9.06
N ASP A 86 -7.95 2.69 8.34
CA ASP A 86 -8.72 3.58 7.50
C ASP A 86 -9.41 2.82 6.33
N PRO A 87 -10.66 3.16 5.96
CA PRO A 87 -11.38 2.50 4.87
C PRO A 87 -10.67 2.58 3.50
N THR A 88 -9.72 3.50 3.33
CA THR A 88 -8.86 3.54 2.13
C THR A 88 -7.99 2.28 1.95
N ASN A 89 -7.75 1.50 3.00
CA ASN A 89 -6.92 0.29 2.97
C ASN A 89 -7.69 -0.97 2.55
N GLY A 90 -8.69 -0.82 1.68
CA GLY A 90 -9.44 -1.93 1.09
C GLY A 90 -10.78 -2.20 1.77
N LYS A 91 -11.59 -3.03 1.09
CA LYS A 91 -12.97 -3.34 1.44
C LYS A 91 -13.08 -4.70 2.10
N TYR A 92 -13.74 -4.79 3.25
CA TYR A 92 -14.08 -6.06 3.87
C TYR A 92 -15.38 -6.62 3.30
N LEU A 93 -15.33 -7.83 2.75
CA LEU A 93 -16.51 -8.62 2.39
C LEU A 93 -16.82 -9.60 3.52
N VAL A 94 -17.94 -9.38 4.20
CA VAL A 94 -18.34 -10.12 5.41
C VAL A 94 -19.55 -11.01 5.11
N PRO A 95 -19.39 -12.34 5.06
CA PRO A 95 -20.50 -13.27 4.87
C PRO A 95 -21.40 -13.33 6.10
N CYS A 96 -22.70 -13.30 5.87
CA CYS A 96 -23.75 -13.40 6.89
C CYS A 96 -24.63 -14.62 6.63
N VAL A 97 -25.06 -15.27 7.71
CA VAL A 97 -26.15 -16.24 7.70
C VAL A 97 -27.27 -15.75 8.61
N VAL A 98 -28.50 -15.77 8.09
CA VAL A 98 -29.69 -15.35 8.84
C VAL A 98 -30.50 -16.58 9.24
N HIS A 99 -30.62 -16.81 10.54
CA HIS A 99 -31.42 -17.87 11.14
C HIS A 99 -32.79 -17.31 11.53
N VAL A 100 -33.80 -17.54 10.69
CA VAL A 100 -35.18 -17.16 10.98
C VAL A 100 -35.85 -18.25 11.81
N ILE A 101 -36.08 -17.97 13.09
CA ILE A 101 -36.78 -18.86 14.02
C ILE A 101 -38.24 -18.42 14.10
N THR A 102 -39.16 -19.39 14.10
CA THR A 102 -40.61 -19.15 14.11
C THR A 102 -41.29 -20.06 15.12
N ASP A 103 -42.51 -19.71 15.54
CA ASP A 103 -43.39 -20.62 16.30
C ASP A 103 -44.36 -21.43 15.41
N GLY A 104 -44.12 -21.43 14.09
CA GLY A 104 -44.96 -22.04 13.08
C GLY A 104 -46.15 -21.18 12.63
N SER A 105 -46.43 -20.07 13.31
CA SER A 105 -47.51 -19.14 12.99
C SER A 105 -47.10 -17.67 12.90
N THR A 106 -46.05 -17.27 13.61
CA THR A 106 -45.48 -15.93 13.69
C THR A 106 -43.96 -15.99 13.53
N GLY A 107 -43.31 -14.84 13.29
CA GLY A 107 -41.85 -14.75 13.11
C GLY A 107 -41.34 -14.98 11.70
N PHE A 108 -42.16 -15.50 10.77
CA PHE A 108 -41.71 -15.75 9.40
C PHE A 108 -41.35 -14.46 8.65
N LEU A 109 -40.14 -14.43 8.10
CA LEU A 109 -39.67 -13.40 7.16
C LEU A 109 -39.40 -14.02 5.80
N SER A 110 -39.95 -13.44 4.73
CA SER A 110 -39.61 -13.88 3.37
C SER A 110 -38.15 -13.60 3.04
N LEU A 111 -37.56 -14.35 2.09
CA LEU A 111 -36.19 -14.10 1.62
C LEU A 111 -35.98 -12.64 1.17
N GLY A 112 -36.97 -12.04 0.50
CA GLY A 112 -36.90 -10.63 0.10
C GLY A 112 -36.91 -9.66 1.29
N CYS A 113 -37.55 -10.01 2.40
CA CYS A 113 -37.48 -9.23 3.64
C CYS A 113 -36.12 -9.36 4.32
N VAL A 114 -35.55 -10.56 4.34
CA VAL A 114 -34.20 -10.80 4.85
C VAL A 114 -33.19 -9.97 4.05
N GLN A 115 -33.20 -10.13 2.72
CA GLN A 115 -32.33 -9.37 1.82
C GLN A 115 -32.49 -7.86 1.97
N ASN A 116 -33.74 -7.35 2.06
CA ASN A 116 -33.95 -5.91 2.20
C ASN A 116 -33.24 -5.30 3.41
N ASN A 117 -33.13 -6.02 4.52
CA ASN A 117 -32.46 -5.48 5.71
C ASN A 117 -30.94 -5.58 5.59
N ILE A 118 -30.40 -6.61 4.91
CA ILE A 118 -28.98 -6.69 4.54
C ILE A 118 -28.62 -5.53 3.60
N ASP A 119 -29.44 -5.28 2.57
CA ASP A 119 -29.25 -4.14 1.66
C ASP A 119 -29.26 -2.81 2.42
N THR A 120 -30.20 -2.65 3.36
CA THR A 120 -30.33 -1.44 4.18
C THR A 120 -29.10 -1.24 5.08
N MET A 121 -28.57 -2.30 5.67
CA MET A 121 -27.32 -2.27 6.43
C MET A 121 -26.14 -1.88 5.53
N ASN A 122 -26.03 -2.41 4.31
CA ASN A 122 -25.00 -2.00 3.36
C ASN A 122 -25.14 -0.54 2.92
N GLN A 123 -26.37 -0.01 2.79
CA GLN A 123 -26.57 1.43 2.52
C GLN A 123 -25.99 2.31 3.62
N ASP A 124 -26.04 1.85 4.87
CA ASP A 124 -25.51 2.55 6.04
C ASP A 124 -23.99 2.43 6.13
N PHE A 125 -23.47 1.20 6.08
CA PHE A 125 -22.04 0.94 6.23
C PHE A 125 -21.21 1.42 5.03
N LEU A 126 -21.77 1.50 3.83
CA LEU A 126 -21.08 2.00 2.64
C LEU A 126 -21.44 3.46 2.31
N ALA A 127 -22.21 4.14 3.16
CA ALA A 127 -22.69 5.51 2.95
C ALA A 127 -23.23 5.76 1.52
N LEU A 128 -24.05 4.83 1.01
CA LEU A 128 -24.41 4.82 -0.41
C LEU A 128 -25.20 6.07 -0.82
N SER A 129 -24.77 6.73 -1.89
CA SER A 129 -25.40 7.94 -2.41
C SER A 129 -26.88 7.73 -2.76
N GLY A 130 -27.73 8.70 -2.41
CA GLY A 130 -29.18 8.64 -2.67
C GLY A 130 -29.96 7.81 -1.65
N THR A 131 -29.30 7.26 -0.63
CA THR A 131 -29.91 6.53 0.49
C THR A 131 -29.86 7.38 1.76
N PRO A 132 -30.60 7.04 2.83
CA PRO A 132 -30.48 7.78 4.08
C PRO A 132 -29.08 7.71 4.70
N GLY A 133 -28.30 6.65 4.45
CA GLY A 133 -26.93 6.48 4.95
C GLY A 133 -25.88 7.37 4.27
N GLN A 134 -26.23 8.07 3.18
CA GLN A 134 -25.29 8.93 2.41
C GLN A 134 -24.63 10.07 3.21
N LEU A 135 -25.13 10.36 4.41
CA LEU A 135 -24.57 11.40 5.27
C LEU A 135 -23.41 10.89 6.13
N GLY A 136 -23.29 9.57 6.30
CA GLY A 136 -22.18 8.94 6.99
C GLY A 136 -20.91 8.90 6.14
N VAL A 137 -19.91 8.20 6.69
CA VAL A 137 -18.65 7.91 6.01
C VAL A 137 -18.66 6.47 5.53
N ASP A 138 -18.14 6.21 4.33
CA ASP A 138 -18.04 4.86 3.77
C ASP A 138 -17.04 4.03 4.58
N ALA A 139 -17.54 3.02 5.30
CA ALA A 139 -16.73 2.14 6.12
C ALA A 139 -15.94 1.12 5.31
N GLN A 140 -16.27 0.94 4.03
CA GLN A 140 -15.73 -0.12 3.19
C GLN A 140 -15.88 -1.50 3.86
N ILE A 141 -17.02 -1.75 4.51
CA ILE A 141 -17.44 -3.04 5.06
C ILE A 141 -18.76 -3.39 4.38
N GLU A 142 -18.77 -4.42 3.54
CA GLU A 142 -19.96 -4.91 2.86
C GLU A 142 -20.34 -6.29 3.38
N PHE A 143 -21.61 -6.45 3.68
CA PHE A 143 -22.19 -7.69 4.16
C PHE A 143 -22.98 -8.38 3.05
N TYR A 144 -22.87 -9.68 2.92
CA TYR A 144 -23.64 -10.44 1.95
C TYR A 144 -24.19 -11.73 2.56
N LEU A 145 -25.37 -12.15 2.12
CA LEU A 145 -25.88 -13.48 2.50
C LEU A 145 -24.97 -14.54 1.89
N ALA A 146 -24.44 -15.42 2.72
CA ALA A 146 -23.51 -16.47 2.32
C ALA A 146 -24.08 -17.32 1.17
N ASP A 147 -23.27 -17.56 0.15
CA ASP A 147 -23.62 -18.36 -1.03
C ASP A 147 -23.12 -19.81 -0.92
N VAL A 148 -22.27 -20.10 0.07
CA VAL A 148 -21.76 -21.43 0.42
C VAL A 148 -21.98 -21.69 1.91
N ASP A 149 -22.46 -22.89 2.24
CA ASP A 149 -22.67 -23.34 3.63
C ASP A 149 -21.36 -23.89 4.26
N PRO A 150 -21.31 -24.17 5.58
CA PRO A 150 -20.10 -24.69 6.22
C PRO A 150 -19.64 -26.05 5.70
N SER A 151 -20.51 -26.79 5.00
CA SER A 151 -20.20 -28.07 4.36
C SER A 151 -19.77 -27.93 2.90
N GLY A 152 -19.70 -26.70 2.38
CA GLY A 152 -19.30 -26.40 1.01
C GLY A 152 -20.43 -26.48 -0.03
N ASN A 153 -21.70 -26.57 0.39
CA ASN A 153 -22.82 -26.62 -0.55
C ASN A 153 -23.35 -25.21 -0.87
N PRO A 154 -23.87 -24.97 -2.09
CA PRO A 154 -24.55 -23.72 -2.40
C PRO A 154 -25.75 -23.45 -1.48
N THR A 155 -25.88 -22.22 -1.02
CA THR A 155 -26.96 -21.74 -0.15
C THR A 155 -27.40 -20.33 -0.55
N ASN A 156 -28.46 -19.83 0.07
CA ASN A 156 -28.90 -18.44 -0.05
C ASN A 156 -28.68 -17.63 1.24
N GLY A 157 -27.88 -18.17 2.17
CA GLY A 157 -27.53 -17.56 3.45
C GLY A 157 -28.68 -17.45 4.43
N VAL A 158 -29.81 -18.13 4.21
CA VAL A 158 -30.98 -18.07 5.12
C VAL A 158 -31.41 -19.46 5.54
N THR A 159 -31.58 -19.65 6.84
CA THR A 159 -32.15 -20.88 7.41
C THR A 159 -33.48 -20.57 8.09
N TYR A 160 -34.39 -21.54 8.08
CA TYR A 160 -35.72 -21.43 8.68
C TYR A 160 -35.95 -22.57 9.66
N THR A 161 -36.24 -22.21 10.90
CA THR A 161 -36.49 -23.17 11.98
C THR A 161 -37.86 -22.92 12.60
N ASP A 162 -38.70 -23.95 12.62
CA ASP A 162 -39.99 -23.93 13.34
C ASP A 162 -39.78 -24.55 14.74
N ASN A 163 -39.58 -23.69 15.73
CA ASN A 163 -39.40 -24.07 17.12
C ASN A 163 -39.92 -22.94 18.03
N ALA A 164 -41.14 -23.13 18.55
CA ALA A 164 -41.81 -22.16 19.41
C ALA A 164 -41.09 -21.86 20.73
N GLU A 165 -40.25 -22.78 21.22
CA GLU A 165 -39.45 -22.56 22.43
C GLU A 165 -38.26 -21.65 22.13
N TRP A 166 -37.51 -21.93 21.07
CA TRP A 166 -36.39 -21.09 20.64
C TRP A 166 -36.83 -19.71 20.12
N PHE A 167 -38.03 -19.63 19.56
CA PHE A 167 -38.58 -18.37 19.07
C PHE A 167 -38.83 -17.35 20.19
N GLN A 168 -39.11 -17.80 21.42
CA GLN A 168 -39.48 -16.93 22.53
C GLN A 168 -38.27 -16.66 23.43
N GLU A 169 -37.46 -15.67 23.07
CA GLU A 169 -36.28 -15.28 23.83
C GLU A 169 -36.70 -14.44 25.06
N ALA A 170 -36.70 -15.07 26.23
CA ALA A 170 -37.04 -14.44 27.48
C ALA A 170 -35.82 -13.94 28.27
N ASP A 171 -34.68 -14.63 28.15
CA ASP A 171 -33.41 -14.29 28.80
C ASP A 171 -32.25 -14.95 28.02
N PRO A 172 -31.25 -14.18 27.55
CA PRO A 172 -30.10 -14.69 26.79
C PRO A 172 -29.24 -15.76 27.51
N LEU A 173 -29.44 -15.96 28.82
CA LEU A 173 -28.73 -16.96 29.62
C LEU A 173 -29.55 -18.24 29.89
N GLU A 174 -30.79 -18.32 29.39
CA GLU A 174 -31.62 -19.52 29.52
C GLU A 174 -31.11 -20.66 28.62
N LEU A 175 -31.42 -21.90 29.03
CA LEU A 175 -30.95 -23.10 28.33
C LEU A 175 -31.44 -23.16 26.87
N SER A 176 -32.68 -22.73 26.60
CA SER A 176 -33.23 -22.67 25.24
C SER A 176 -32.41 -21.75 24.33
N SER A 177 -31.88 -20.66 24.89
CA SER A 177 -31.10 -19.67 24.16
C SER A 177 -29.70 -20.17 23.85
N LEU A 178 -29.12 -20.98 24.73
CA LEU A 178 -27.87 -21.70 24.47
C LEU A 178 -28.06 -22.81 23.42
N GLU A 179 -29.21 -23.50 23.43
CA GLU A 179 -29.50 -24.60 22.53
C GLU A 179 -29.58 -24.15 21.06
N TYR A 180 -30.35 -23.11 20.74
CA TYR A 180 -30.46 -22.69 19.33
C TYR A 180 -29.12 -22.15 18.81
N ARG A 181 -28.35 -21.39 19.61
CA ARG A 181 -27.05 -20.87 19.19
C ARG A 181 -26.08 -22.01 18.90
N THR A 182 -25.92 -22.93 19.84
CA THR A 182 -25.01 -24.09 19.64
C THR A 182 -25.47 -25.06 18.56
N THR A 183 -26.77 -25.08 18.24
CA THR A 183 -27.32 -25.98 17.20
C THR A 183 -27.30 -25.36 15.80
N LEU A 184 -27.59 -24.06 15.69
CA LEU A 184 -27.81 -23.40 14.42
C LEU A 184 -26.59 -22.63 13.92
N SER A 185 -25.73 -22.12 14.82
CA SER A 185 -24.58 -21.31 14.43
C SER A 185 -23.74 -22.02 13.39
N TRP A 186 -23.49 -21.31 12.31
CA TRP A 186 -22.38 -21.61 11.43
C TRP A 186 -21.08 -21.16 12.10
N ASP A 187 -19.97 -21.63 11.54
CA ASP A 187 -18.63 -21.33 12.02
C ASP A 187 -18.43 -19.81 12.24
N PRO A 188 -18.39 -19.32 13.48
CA PRO A 188 -18.43 -17.88 13.79
C PRO A 188 -17.14 -17.16 13.39
N ASP A 189 -16.05 -17.91 13.15
CA ASP A 189 -14.82 -17.36 12.58
C ASP A 189 -14.98 -17.03 11.09
N ARG A 190 -16.00 -17.58 10.41
CA ARG A 190 -16.20 -17.45 8.96
C ARG A 190 -17.55 -16.87 8.55
N TYR A 191 -18.52 -16.74 9.46
CA TYR A 191 -19.85 -16.24 9.15
C TYR A 191 -20.40 -15.41 10.32
N VAL A 192 -21.01 -14.27 10.00
CA VAL A 192 -21.83 -13.56 10.99
C VAL A 192 -23.16 -14.29 11.15
N ASN A 193 -23.38 -14.86 12.32
CA ASN A 193 -24.62 -15.53 12.67
C ASN A 193 -25.66 -14.49 13.13
N ILE A 194 -26.74 -14.32 12.36
CA ILE A 194 -27.82 -13.38 12.68
C ILE A 194 -29.09 -14.16 13.02
N PHE A 195 -29.50 -14.12 14.28
CA PHE A 195 -30.71 -14.79 14.77
C PHE A 195 -31.90 -13.85 14.76
N VAL A 196 -32.98 -14.27 14.09
CA VAL A 196 -34.24 -13.56 14.08
C VAL A 196 -35.28 -14.36 14.85
N LEU A 197 -35.75 -13.79 15.96
CA LEU A 197 -36.67 -14.41 16.91
C LEU A 197 -37.55 -13.36 17.60
N GLN A 198 -38.34 -13.72 18.61
CA GLN A 198 -39.10 -12.77 19.42
C GLN A 198 -38.40 -12.50 20.76
N ILE A 199 -37.99 -11.25 20.99
CA ILE A 199 -37.36 -10.79 22.23
C ILE A 199 -38.45 -10.30 23.20
N ASN A 200 -38.50 -10.92 24.38
CA ASN A 200 -39.53 -10.66 25.40
C ASN A 200 -39.01 -9.89 26.62
N PHE A 201 -37.80 -9.36 26.54
CA PHE A 201 -37.26 -8.36 27.46
C PHE A 201 -37.13 -7.00 26.75
N PRO A 202 -36.84 -5.89 27.46
CA PRO A 202 -36.79 -4.54 26.89
C PRO A 202 -35.59 -4.33 25.95
N ALA A 203 -35.55 -5.01 24.81
CA ALA A 203 -34.57 -4.81 23.74
C ALA A 203 -35.19 -5.11 22.37
N SER A 204 -34.72 -4.42 21.34
CA SER A 204 -35.09 -4.65 19.94
C SER A 204 -34.07 -5.54 19.21
N GLY A 205 -32.86 -5.60 19.75
CA GLY A 205 -31.78 -6.50 19.38
C GLY A 205 -30.76 -6.59 20.52
N TYR A 206 -29.82 -7.52 20.42
CA TYR A 206 -28.69 -7.62 21.34
C TYR A 206 -27.49 -8.37 20.77
N VAL A 207 -26.31 -8.06 21.32
CA VAL A 207 -25.01 -8.65 20.98
C VAL A 207 -24.15 -8.80 22.24
N TYR A 208 -23.30 -9.82 22.29
CA TYR A 208 -22.16 -9.87 23.21
C TYR A 208 -20.97 -9.22 22.52
N LEU A 209 -20.33 -8.25 23.18
CA LEU A 209 -19.26 -7.46 22.57
C LEU A 209 -18.02 -8.35 22.30
N PRO A 210 -17.39 -8.26 21.11
CA PRO A 210 -16.20 -9.05 20.79
C PRO A 210 -14.98 -8.64 21.64
N VAL A 211 -14.88 -7.34 21.95
CA VAL A 211 -13.82 -6.70 22.75
C VAL A 211 -13.96 -6.97 24.24
N ASP A 212 -14.62 -8.05 24.64
CA ASP A 212 -14.85 -8.37 26.05
C ASP A 212 -13.53 -8.58 26.82
N PRO A 213 -13.41 -8.18 28.09
CA PRO A 213 -12.22 -8.44 28.91
C PRO A 213 -11.79 -9.91 28.99
N CYS A 214 -12.70 -10.87 28.81
CA CYS A 214 -12.34 -12.29 28.73
C CYS A 214 -11.77 -12.71 27.37
N ASN A 215 -11.93 -11.88 26.34
CA ASN A 215 -11.66 -12.18 24.93
C ASN A 215 -12.22 -13.54 24.48
N CYS A 216 -13.41 -13.89 24.97
CA CYS A 216 -13.98 -15.23 24.86
C CYS A 216 -15.33 -15.24 24.10
N VAL A 217 -15.68 -14.10 23.51
CA VAL A 217 -16.92 -13.90 22.75
C VAL A 217 -16.68 -14.15 21.26
N ALA A 218 -15.73 -13.44 20.65
CA ALA A 218 -15.40 -13.63 19.24
C ALA A 218 -14.99 -15.08 18.96
N GLY A 219 -15.57 -15.69 17.91
CA GLY A 219 -15.33 -17.10 17.55
C GLY A 219 -16.00 -18.12 18.46
N ASN A 220 -16.71 -17.70 19.53
CA ASN A 220 -17.39 -18.62 20.43
C ASN A 220 -18.88 -18.74 20.10
N PRO A 221 -19.37 -19.87 19.57
CA PRO A 221 -20.77 -20.02 19.15
C PRO A 221 -21.78 -19.93 20.31
N LEU A 222 -21.34 -19.91 21.58
CA LEU A 222 -22.22 -19.67 22.73
C LEU A 222 -22.58 -18.20 22.90
N TYR A 223 -21.74 -17.26 22.48
CA TYR A 223 -21.91 -15.83 22.73
C TYR A 223 -21.90 -15.02 21.43
N ASP A 224 -21.12 -15.44 20.45
CA ASP A 224 -21.00 -14.80 19.15
C ASP A 224 -22.30 -14.86 18.36
N GLY A 225 -22.71 -13.71 17.84
CA GLY A 225 -23.87 -13.59 16.96
C GLY A 225 -24.72 -12.35 17.25
N VAL A 226 -25.45 -11.93 16.24
CA VAL A 226 -26.36 -10.79 16.28
C VAL A 226 -27.79 -11.29 16.45
N HIS A 227 -28.52 -10.76 17.45
CA HIS A 227 -29.89 -11.17 17.72
C HIS A 227 -30.81 -9.99 17.46
N VAL A 228 -31.82 -10.19 16.61
CA VAL A 228 -32.77 -9.13 16.24
C VAL A 228 -34.18 -9.63 16.43
N ASP A 229 -35.01 -8.81 17.07
CA ASP A 229 -36.42 -9.11 17.19
C ASP A 229 -37.13 -8.96 15.83
N HIS A 230 -37.82 -10.02 15.43
CA HIS A 230 -38.51 -10.13 14.14
C HIS A 230 -39.49 -8.99 13.86
N ARG A 231 -40.00 -8.32 14.91
CA ARG A 231 -40.95 -7.21 14.79
C ARG A 231 -40.30 -5.93 14.28
N TYR A 232 -38.97 -5.81 14.36
CA TYR A 232 -38.20 -4.63 13.95
C TYR A 232 -37.27 -4.89 12.75
N TRP A 233 -37.49 -5.98 12.02
CA TRP A 233 -36.64 -6.36 10.89
C TRP A 233 -36.89 -5.50 9.64
N GLY A 234 -36.00 -4.54 9.38
CA GLY A 234 -35.98 -3.78 8.13
C GLY A 234 -37.29 -3.06 7.81
N ASN A 235 -37.58 -2.90 6.52
CA ASN A 235 -38.88 -2.39 6.06
C ASN A 235 -40.02 -3.42 6.16
N CYS A 236 -39.71 -4.64 6.62
CA CYS A 236 -40.69 -5.67 6.95
C CYS A 236 -41.10 -5.64 8.43
N SER A 237 -40.67 -4.62 9.17
CA SER A 237 -41.08 -4.35 10.54
C SER A 237 -42.60 -4.35 10.67
N GLN A 238 -43.11 -4.98 11.72
CA GLN A 238 -44.54 -4.97 12.07
C GLN A 238 -44.96 -3.62 12.66
N ASN A 239 -44.00 -2.74 12.94
CA ASN A 239 -44.21 -1.38 13.39
C ASN A 239 -43.58 -0.40 12.39
N SER A 240 -44.39 0.21 11.54
CA SER A 240 -43.93 1.14 10.49
C SER A 240 -43.23 2.39 11.02
N ALA A 241 -43.39 2.74 12.31
CA ALA A 241 -42.63 3.81 12.94
C ALA A 241 -41.13 3.46 13.08
N TRP A 242 -40.79 2.18 12.97
CA TRP A 242 -39.44 1.63 13.06
C TRP A 242 -39.05 0.92 11.76
N ALA A 243 -39.74 1.23 10.66
CA ALA A 243 -39.29 0.83 9.33
C ALA A 243 -38.04 1.66 8.98
N GLY A 244 -36.99 1.00 8.47
CA GLY A 244 -35.70 1.64 8.18
C GLY A 244 -34.48 0.80 8.56
N GLY A 245 -34.67 -0.35 9.21
CA GLY A 245 -33.61 -1.37 9.37
C GLY A 245 -32.47 -1.05 10.35
N ARG A 246 -32.52 0.10 11.02
CA ARG A 246 -31.42 0.59 11.88
C ARG A 246 -31.11 -0.25 13.10
N VAL A 247 -32.04 -1.10 13.55
CA VAL A 247 -31.75 -2.06 14.62
C VAL A 247 -30.62 -2.98 14.20
N LEU A 248 -30.65 -3.55 12.99
CA LEU A 248 -29.58 -4.43 12.54
C LEU A 248 -28.26 -3.66 12.36
N THR A 249 -28.29 -2.44 11.82
CA THR A 249 -27.11 -1.58 11.68
C THR A 249 -26.46 -1.30 13.05
N HIS A 250 -27.26 -0.96 14.07
CA HIS A 250 -26.81 -0.70 15.43
C HIS A 250 -26.20 -1.94 16.09
N GLU A 251 -26.92 -3.07 16.05
CA GLU A 251 -26.39 -4.32 16.62
C GLU A 251 -25.11 -4.76 15.89
N MET A 252 -25.02 -4.55 14.57
CA MET A 252 -23.80 -4.84 13.81
C MET A 252 -22.64 -3.94 14.24
N GLY A 253 -22.89 -2.68 14.59
CA GLY A 253 -21.90 -1.80 15.21
C GLY A 253 -21.34 -2.39 16.51
N HIS A 254 -22.20 -2.90 17.40
CA HIS A 254 -21.76 -3.62 18.59
C HIS A 254 -21.01 -4.93 18.27
N TYR A 255 -21.46 -5.69 17.28
CA TYR A 255 -20.78 -6.91 16.84
C TYR A 255 -19.36 -6.64 16.33
N LEU A 256 -19.13 -5.44 15.82
CA LEU A 256 -17.83 -4.89 15.42
C LEU A 256 -17.20 -4.00 16.50
N GLY A 257 -17.65 -4.13 17.75
CA GLY A 257 -16.99 -3.60 18.95
C GLY A 257 -17.23 -2.12 19.26
N LEU A 258 -18.23 -1.47 18.67
CA LEU A 258 -18.65 -0.13 19.07
C LEU A 258 -19.45 -0.17 20.37
N PHE A 259 -19.30 0.87 21.20
CA PHE A 259 -20.17 1.12 22.35
C PHE A 259 -21.26 2.12 21.99
N HIS A 260 -22.25 2.25 22.88
CA HIS A 260 -23.24 3.32 22.76
C HIS A 260 -22.57 4.68 22.90
N THR A 261 -23.03 5.70 22.17
CA THR A 261 -22.45 7.06 22.25
C THR A 261 -22.58 7.71 23.64
N PHE A 262 -23.58 7.31 24.41
CA PHE A 262 -23.83 7.76 25.78
C PHE A 262 -23.17 6.89 26.85
N GLU A 263 -22.33 5.92 26.45
CA GLU A 263 -21.55 5.12 27.41
C GLU A 263 -20.64 6.04 28.23
N GLY A 264 -20.53 5.81 29.54
CA GLY A 264 -19.80 6.70 30.45
C GLY A 264 -20.47 8.07 30.73
N GLY A 265 -21.52 8.46 30.02
CA GLY A 265 -22.24 9.72 30.23
C GLY A 265 -21.37 10.96 29.99
N CYS A 266 -21.53 11.99 30.83
CA CYS A 266 -20.68 13.20 30.79
C CYS A 266 -19.33 13.04 31.49
N ASP A 267 -18.71 11.85 31.43
CA ASP A 267 -17.33 11.72 31.89
C ASP A 267 -16.41 12.66 31.08
N SER A 268 -15.40 13.21 31.76
CA SER A 268 -14.43 14.14 31.20
C SER A 268 -13.01 13.55 31.15
N GLY A 269 -12.93 12.22 31.25
CA GLY A 269 -11.71 11.47 31.01
C GLY A 269 -11.20 11.63 29.58
N LEU A 270 -10.06 11.00 29.28
CA LEU A 270 -9.59 10.90 27.90
C LEU A 270 -10.62 10.09 27.11
N CYS A 271 -11.07 10.60 25.97
CA CYS A 271 -12.02 9.92 25.08
C CYS A 271 -11.51 8.56 24.57
N SER A 272 -10.19 8.34 24.63
CA SER A 272 -9.56 7.06 24.33
C SER A 272 -9.73 6.03 25.43
N GLU A 273 -9.96 6.44 26.68
CA GLU A 273 -9.94 5.58 27.88
C GLU A 273 -11.27 5.59 28.67
N SER A 274 -12.23 6.43 28.25
CA SER A 274 -13.52 6.62 28.91
C SER A 274 -14.61 6.91 27.89
N GLY A 275 -15.86 6.79 28.32
CA GLY A 275 -17.01 7.02 27.45
C GLY A 275 -17.30 5.83 26.54
N ASP A 276 -17.67 6.11 25.29
CA ASP A 276 -17.83 5.13 24.22
C ASP A 276 -16.51 4.67 23.61
N LEU A 277 -15.39 5.18 24.15
CA LEU A 277 -14.05 4.93 23.66
C LEU A 277 -13.96 5.28 22.16
N ILE A 278 -14.38 6.49 21.79
CA ILE A 278 -14.18 7.08 20.46
C ILE A 278 -13.98 8.60 20.62
N CYS A 279 -12.91 9.15 20.04
CA CYS A 279 -12.55 10.56 20.26
C CYS A 279 -13.24 11.59 19.37
N ASP A 280 -13.93 11.16 18.31
CA ASP A 280 -14.67 12.04 17.40
C ASP A 280 -16.20 11.96 17.61
N THR A 281 -16.65 11.19 18.60
CA THR A 281 -18.01 11.22 19.13
C THR A 281 -18.03 12.13 20.35
N ASN A 282 -18.98 13.07 20.37
CA ASN A 282 -19.14 13.93 21.54
C ASN A 282 -19.76 13.12 22.69
N PRO A 283 -19.30 13.25 23.93
CA PRO A 283 -19.95 12.64 25.09
C PRO A 283 -21.39 13.14 25.24
N GLU A 284 -22.28 12.23 25.61
CA GLU A 284 -23.70 12.50 25.82
C GLU A 284 -24.18 11.96 27.18
N ALA A 285 -25.06 12.70 27.85
CA ALA A 285 -25.49 12.39 29.20
C ALA A 285 -26.44 11.19 29.29
N ASP A 286 -27.36 11.10 28.32
CA ASP A 286 -28.46 10.15 28.27
C ASP A 286 -28.80 9.90 26.81
N PRO A 287 -29.26 8.69 26.41
CA PRO A 287 -29.66 8.41 25.03
C PRO A 287 -30.67 9.40 24.47
N ALA A 288 -30.53 9.74 23.18
CA ALA A 288 -31.45 10.61 22.50
C ALA A 288 -32.85 10.00 22.41
N SER A 289 -33.85 10.88 22.29
CA SER A 289 -35.24 10.49 22.02
C SER A 289 -35.78 11.21 20.80
N GLY A 290 -36.19 10.45 19.79
CA GLY A 290 -36.69 11.02 18.54
C GLY A 290 -35.57 11.56 17.63
N CYS A 291 -35.91 12.55 16.81
CA CYS A 291 -35.00 13.24 15.90
C CYS A 291 -34.54 14.59 16.47
N GLY A 292 -33.86 14.56 17.61
CA GLY A 292 -33.45 15.75 18.37
C GLY A 292 -32.46 16.67 17.65
N ASN A 293 -32.10 17.74 18.35
CA ASN A 293 -30.76 18.35 18.25
C ASN A 293 -30.38 18.67 19.71
N SER A 294 -30.29 17.63 20.52
CA SER A 294 -30.02 17.79 21.94
C SER A 294 -28.55 18.20 22.16
N SER A 295 -28.29 18.70 23.35
CA SER A 295 -26.95 19.08 23.75
C SER A 295 -26.83 18.87 25.24
N SER A 296 -25.88 18.02 25.59
CA SER A 296 -25.47 17.70 26.94
C SER A 296 -23.95 17.71 27.00
N CYS A 297 -23.38 17.52 28.19
CA CYS A 297 -21.92 17.46 28.42
C CYS A 297 -21.06 18.64 27.87
N GLY A 298 -21.68 19.74 27.42
CA GLY A 298 -21.01 20.91 26.86
C GLY A 298 -20.91 20.95 25.33
N SER A 299 -21.45 19.95 24.62
CA SER A 299 -21.42 19.81 23.16
C SER A 299 -22.78 19.37 22.61
N PRO A 300 -23.03 19.45 21.29
CA PRO A 300 -24.18 18.77 20.69
C PRO A 300 -24.08 17.26 20.89
N ASP A 301 -25.19 16.64 21.24
CA ASP A 301 -25.28 15.18 21.39
C ASP A 301 -25.21 14.51 20.01
N PRO A 302 -24.58 13.33 19.88
CA PRO A 302 -24.47 12.59 18.62
C PRO A 302 -25.79 11.85 18.27
N ASP A 303 -26.92 12.55 18.30
CA ASP A 303 -28.28 12.00 18.16
C ASP A 303 -28.64 11.42 16.78
N ARG A 304 -27.74 11.61 15.80
CA ARG A 304 -27.80 11.03 14.45
C ARG A 304 -26.91 9.80 14.29
N ASN A 305 -26.09 9.48 15.30
CA ASN A 305 -25.20 8.34 15.24
C ASN A 305 -26.01 7.04 15.30
N TYR A 306 -25.57 6.02 14.57
CA TYR A 306 -26.23 4.71 14.62
C TYR A 306 -26.12 4.04 16.00
N MET A 307 -25.14 4.43 16.84
CA MET A 307 -24.92 3.86 18.18
C MET A 307 -25.66 4.58 19.32
N ASP A 308 -26.48 5.59 19.04
CA ASP A 308 -27.43 6.18 20.00
C ASP A 308 -28.76 5.41 19.99
N TYR A 309 -29.77 5.81 20.77
CA TYR A 309 -31.17 5.34 20.73
C TYR A 309 -32.16 6.32 20.05
N GLY A 310 -31.66 7.22 19.20
CA GLY A 310 -32.46 8.14 18.38
C GLY A 310 -33.46 7.46 17.42
N ASP A 311 -34.39 8.20 16.84
CA ASP A 311 -35.36 7.58 15.90
C ASP A 311 -34.64 6.99 14.65
N PRO A 312 -34.99 5.77 14.17
CA PRO A 312 -34.39 5.17 12.98
C PRO A 312 -34.40 6.03 11.71
N TYR A 313 -35.35 6.97 11.60
CA TYR A 313 -35.38 7.92 10.49
C TYR A 313 -34.27 8.98 10.56
N CYS A 314 -33.62 9.12 11.70
CA CYS A 314 -32.65 10.17 12.02
C CYS A 314 -31.29 9.65 12.45
N SER A 315 -31.15 8.35 12.72
CA SER A 315 -29.86 7.64 12.73
C SER A 315 -29.34 7.45 11.29
N LEU A 316 -28.23 8.13 10.96
CA LEU A 316 -27.77 8.34 9.58
C LEU A 316 -26.25 8.20 9.39
N GLU A 317 -25.46 8.07 10.47
CA GLU A 317 -24.00 8.09 10.34
C GLU A 317 -23.25 7.29 11.41
N PHE A 318 -22.08 6.77 11.01
CA PHE A 318 -20.96 6.44 11.89
C PHE A 318 -19.88 7.52 11.74
N THR A 319 -19.05 7.72 12.76
CA THR A 319 -17.89 8.61 12.70
C THR A 319 -16.67 7.91 12.07
N PRO A 320 -15.68 8.66 11.55
CA PRO A 320 -14.43 8.08 11.07
C PRO A 320 -13.72 7.16 12.07
N ASN A 321 -13.64 7.52 13.35
CA ASN A 321 -12.97 6.66 14.34
C ASN A 321 -13.82 5.45 14.72
N GLN A 322 -15.16 5.53 14.69
CA GLN A 322 -16.01 4.34 14.81
C GLN A 322 -15.71 3.35 13.68
N ILE A 323 -15.56 3.83 12.45
CA ILE A 323 -15.21 2.99 11.30
C ILE A 323 -13.85 2.31 11.51
N ARG A 324 -12.82 3.07 11.91
CA ARG A 324 -11.49 2.51 12.19
C ARG A 324 -11.54 1.48 13.33
N ARG A 325 -12.32 1.73 14.38
CA ARG A 325 -12.53 0.76 15.47
C ARG A 325 -13.17 -0.53 14.96
N MET A 326 -14.22 -0.43 14.14
CA MET A 326 -14.87 -1.61 13.55
C MET A 326 -13.91 -2.44 12.68
N ARG A 327 -13.05 -1.76 11.92
CA ARG A 327 -12.03 -2.41 11.08
C ARG A 327 -10.91 -3.04 11.92
N CYS A 328 -10.43 -2.36 12.95
CA CYS A 328 -9.52 -2.94 13.94
C CYS A 328 -10.11 -4.20 14.60
N VAL A 329 -11.41 -4.23 14.89
CA VAL A 329 -12.07 -5.42 15.45
C VAL A 329 -12.12 -6.58 14.46
N LEU A 330 -12.33 -6.30 13.17
CA LEU A 330 -12.23 -7.33 12.12
C LEU A 330 -10.82 -7.93 12.07
N GLU A 331 -9.78 -7.11 12.22
CA GLU A 331 -8.39 -7.56 12.10
C GLU A 331 -7.87 -8.23 13.38
N SER A 332 -8.16 -7.65 14.54
CA SER A 332 -7.62 -8.09 15.84
C SER A 332 -8.42 -9.23 16.48
N TYR A 333 -9.75 -9.20 16.35
CA TYR A 333 -10.64 -10.13 17.06
C TYR A 333 -11.35 -11.11 16.11
N ARG A 334 -11.45 -10.81 14.81
CA ARG A 334 -12.22 -11.61 13.84
C ARG A 334 -11.46 -11.81 12.50
N PRO A 335 -10.16 -12.15 12.49
CA PRO A 335 -9.31 -12.07 11.29
C PRO A 335 -9.75 -12.97 10.12
N GLN A 336 -10.54 -14.02 10.40
CA GLN A 336 -11.03 -14.95 9.37
C GLN A 336 -12.45 -14.61 8.86
N LEU A 337 -13.13 -13.65 9.49
CA LEU A 337 -14.54 -13.39 9.23
C LEU A 337 -14.74 -12.64 7.92
N GLY A 338 -13.95 -11.61 7.68
CA GLY A 338 -14.03 -10.79 6.48
C GLY A 338 -12.90 -11.09 5.52
N THR A 339 -13.20 -11.15 4.22
CA THR A 339 -12.14 -11.13 3.19
C THR A 339 -11.83 -9.69 2.85
N LEU A 340 -10.59 -9.25 3.10
CA LEU A 340 -10.12 -7.95 2.64
C LEU A 340 -9.87 -8.02 1.13
N VAL A 341 -10.62 -7.24 0.36
CA VAL A 341 -10.45 -7.09 -1.09
C VAL A 341 -10.01 -5.67 -1.39
N PHE A 342 -8.97 -5.52 -2.19
CA PHE A 342 -8.55 -4.20 -2.65
C PHE A 342 -9.32 -3.85 -3.91
N PRO A 343 -10.07 -2.73 -3.94
CA PRO A 343 -10.67 -2.28 -5.18
C PRO A 343 -9.58 -2.04 -6.23
N GLY A 344 -9.93 -2.30 -7.48
CA GLY A 344 -9.08 -2.06 -8.64
C GLY A 344 -9.79 -1.17 -9.64
N ALA A 345 -9.03 -0.62 -10.58
CA ALA A 345 -9.52 0.16 -11.69
C ALA A 345 -10.48 -0.69 -12.54
N CYS A 346 -11.70 -0.19 -12.69
CA CYS A 346 -12.72 -0.69 -13.58
C CYS A 346 -12.83 0.27 -14.78
N CYS A 347 -12.44 -0.21 -15.95
CA CYS A 347 -12.36 0.61 -17.16
C CYS A 347 -13.58 0.46 -18.05
N PHE A 348 -14.14 1.59 -18.48
CA PHE A 348 -15.27 1.65 -19.39
C PHE A 348 -14.85 1.99 -20.82
N GLU A 349 -15.71 1.71 -21.80
CA GLU A 349 -15.44 1.97 -23.23
C GLU A 349 -15.27 3.46 -23.56
N ASP A 350 -15.81 4.36 -22.73
CA ASP A 350 -15.67 5.81 -22.88
C ASP A 350 -14.37 6.36 -22.26
N GLY A 351 -13.49 5.48 -21.75
CA GLY A 351 -12.23 5.83 -21.12
C GLY A 351 -12.37 6.30 -19.67
N SER A 352 -13.58 6.26 -19.10
CA SER A 352 -13.78 6.50 -17.68
C SER A 352 -13.25 5.33 -16.84
N CYS A 353 -12.87 5.65 -15.61
CA CYS A 353 -12.34 4.71 -14.62
C CYS A 353 -13.07 4.90 -13.29
N GLU A 354 -13.48 3.80 -12.67
CA GLU A 354 -13.93 3.79 -11.28
C GLU A 354 -13.24 2.69 -10.48
N LEU A 355 -13.08 2.88 -9.17
CA LEU A 355 -12.58 1.83 -8.29
C LEU A 355 -13.74 0.88 -7.96
N ALA A 356 -13.61 -0.38 -8.33
CA ALA A 356 -14.60 -1.42 -8.04
C ALA A 356 -13.90 -2.73 -7.67
N THR A 357 -14.65 -3.69 -7.11
CA THR A 357 -14.19 -5.09 -7.02
C THR A 357 -14.29 -5.75 -8.41
N GLU A 358 -13.68 -6.93 -8.59
CA GLU A 358 -13.82 -7.69 -9.86
C GLU A 358 -15.28 -7.94 -10.21
N SER A 359 -16.09 -8.39 -9.23
CA SER A 359 -17.52 -8.63 -9.41
C SER A 359 -18.30 -7.35 -9.69
N GLY A 360 -18.06 -6.29 -8.92
CA GLY A 360 -18.72 -5.00 -9.11
C GLY A 360 -18.43 -4.41 -10.50
N CYS A 361 -17.20 -4.54 -10.97
CA CYS A 361 -16.81 -4.09 -12.30
C CYS A 361 -17.55 -4.86 -13.41
N ALA A 362 -17.70 -6.18 -13.25
CA ALA A 362 -18.46 -7.00 -14.19
C ALA A 362 -19.96 -6.64 -14.22
N ASP A 363 -20.56 -6.34 -13.06
CA ASP A 363 -21.98 -6.00 -12.93
C ASP A 363 -22.35 -4.69 -13.66
N VAL A 364 -21.43 -3.72 -13.68
CA VAL A 364 -21.60 -2.45 -14.40
C VAL A 364 -21.09 -2.51 -15.86
N GLY A 365 -20.59 -3.66 -16.30
CA GLY A 365 -20.11 -3.88 -17.68
C GLY A 365 -18.75 -3.26 -17.99
N GLY A 366 -17.94 -2.97 -16.97
CA GLY A 366 -16.56 -2.51 -17.12
C GLY A 366 -15.55 -3.66 -17.22
N THR A 367 -14.30 -3.29 -17.53
CA THR A 367 -13.17 -4.23 -17.60
C THR A 367 -12.24 -4.02 -16.41
N TYR A 368 -12.16 -5.02 -15.54
CA TYR A 368 -11.34 -4.96 -14.32
C TYR A 368 -9.84 -5.09 -14.63
N GLN A 369 -9.03 -4.21 -14.06
CA GLN A 369 -7.58 -4.15 -14.28
C GLN A 369 -6.75 -4.87 -13.20
N GLY A 370 -7.40 -5.57 -12.28
CA GLY A 370 -6.76 -6.30 -11.18
C GLY A 370 -6.77 -5.53 -9.85
N GLU A 371 -6.59 -6.25 -8.75
CA GLU A 371 -6.61 -5.70 -7.39
C GLU A 371 -5.52 -4.64 -7.19
N GLY A 372 -5.86 -3.54 -6.51
CA GLY A 372 -4.95 -2.43 -6.23
C GLY A 372 -4.57 -1.56 -7.44
N SER A 373 -5.11 -1.85 -8.63
CA SER A 373 -4.93 -0.98 -9.79
C SER A 373 -5.63 0.36 -9.58
N ALA A 374 -4.92 1.47 -9.84
CA ALA A 374 -5.42 2.81 -9.56
C ALA A 374 -6.14 3.43 -10.76
N CYS A 375 -7.19 4.20 -10.50
CA CYS A 375 -7.80 5.10 -11.47
C CYS A 375 -7.07 6.44 -11.62
N GLU A 376 -6.03 6.69 -10.81
CA GLU A 376 -5.20 7.88 -10.91
C GLU A 376 -3.70 7.53 -10.82
N PRO A 377 -2.90 7.85 -11.85
CA PRO A 377 -3.32 8.41 -13.14
C PRO A 377 -4.25 7.45 -13.90
N ASN A 378 -5.27 7.99 -14.60
CA ASN A 378 -6.24 7.18 -15.34
C ASN A 378 -5.55 6.34 -16.43
N ASN A 379 -5.40 5.05 -16.15
CA ASN A 379 -4.76 4.06 -17.02
C ASN A 379 -5.76 3.33 -17.93
N CYS A 380 -7.04 3.72 -17.92
CA CYS A 380 -8.03 3.09 -18.77
C CYS A 380 -7.83 3.45 -20.24
N PRO A 381 -8.05 2.50 -21.16
CA PRO A 381 -7.99 2.77 -22.60
C PRO A 381 -8.90 3.93 -22.96
N GLN A 382 -8.30 5.04 -23.42
CA GLN A 382 -9.06 6.20 -23.85
C GLN A 382 -9.69 5.91 -25.23
N PRO A 383 -10.93 6.36 -25.48
CA PRO A 383 -11.53 6.23 -26.80
C PRO A 383 -10.67 6.97 -27.83
N PRO A 384 -10.58 6.47 -29.08
CA PRO A 384 -9.77 7.10 -30.10
C PRO A 384 -10.27 8.52 -30.40
N THR A 385 -9.36 9.48 -30.43
CA THR A 385 -9.66 10.86 -30.81
C THR A 385 -9.85 10.92 -32.33
N LEU A 386 -11.01 11.42 -32.76
CA LEU A 386 -11.34 11.62 -34.17
C LEU A 386 -11.05 13.06 -34.59
N GLY A 387 -10.69 13.24 -35.86
CA GLY A 387 -10.46 14.54 -36.45
C GLY A 387 -10.78 14.57 -37.94
N ALA A 388 -10.98 15.76 -38.48
CA ALA A 388 -11.29 16.00 -39.87
C ALA A 388 -10.10 15.58 -40.75
N CYS A 389 -10.37 14.69 -41.69
CA CYS A 389 -9.43 14.21 -42.69
C CYS A 389 -9.85 14.71 -44.07
N CYS A 390 -9.06 15.59 -44.70
CA CYS A 390 -9.30 16.02 -46.08
C CYS A 390 -8.71 14.98 -47.05
N LEU A 391 -9.57 14.27 -47.78
CA LEU A 391 -9.16 13.23 -48.73
C LEU A 391 -8.79 13.80 -50.11
N PRO A 392 -7.96 13.09 -50.91
CA PRO A 392 -7.57 13.54 -52.25
C PRO A 392 -8.72 13.72 -53.25
N ASP A 393 -9.87 13.09 -53.00
CA ASP A 393 -11.09 13.23 -53.80
C ASP A 393 -11.95 14.43 -53.37
N LEU A 394 -11.40 15.28 -52.49
CA LEU A 394 -12.01 16.49 -51.95
C LEU A 394 -13.16 16.23 -50.97
N SER A 395 -13.37 14.99 -50.53
CA SER A 395 -14.26 14.67 -49.44
C SER A 395 -13.58 14.88 -48.07
N CYS A 396 -14.40 15.04 -47.03
CA CYS A 396 -13.92 15.11 -45.66
C CYS A 396 -14.63 14.06 -44.81
N SER A 397 -13.85 13.32 -44.01
CA SER A 397 -14.34 12.34 -43.04
C SER A 397 -13.71 12.59 -41.67
N GLU A 398 -14.47 12.38 -40.59
CA GLU A 398 -13.95 12.42 -39.22
C GLU A 398 -13.48 11.01 -38.85
N VAL A 399 -12.17 10.81 -38.80
CA VAL A 399 -11.50 9.51 -38.61
C VAL A 399 -10.28 9.69 -37.71
N GLU A 400 -9.64 8.60 -37.28
CA GLU A 400 -8.35 8.67 -36.56
C GLU A 400 -7.23 9.17 -37.47
N ALA A 401 -6.17 9.75 -36.88
CA ALA A 401 -4.98 10.19 -37.61
C ALA A 401 -4.33 9.06 -38.45
N SER A 402 -4.32 7.84 -37.90
CA SER A 402 -3.77 6.64 -38.53
C SER A 402 -4.57 6.20 -39.76
N GLU A 403 -5.90 6.24 -39.66
CA GLU A 403 -6.83 5.95 -40.75
C GLU A 403 -6.77 7.05 -41.82
N CYS A 404 -6.69 8.32 -41.43
CA CYS A 404 -6.53 9.43 -42.35
C CYS A 404 -5.26 9.28 -43.21
N ALA A 405 -4.13 8.91 -42.59
CA ALA A 405 -2.89 8.63 -43.29
C ALA A 405 -3.03 7.42 -44.26
N THR A 406 -3.76 6.38 -43.85
CA THR A 406 -4.01 5.19 -44.68
C THR A 406 -4.88 5.52 -45.89
N LEU A 407 -5.83 6.44 -45.74
CA LEU A 407 -6.66 6.96 -46.82
C LEU A 407 -5.94 7.99 -47.70
N GLY A 408 -4.69 8.35 -47.37
CA GLY A 408 -3.89 9.33 -48.10
C GLY A 408 -4.41 10.76 -47.96
N GLY A 409 -5.13 11.05 -46.87
CA GLY A 409 -5.68 12.37 -46.57
C GLY A 409 -4.81 13.20 -45.62
N ASP A 410 -5.10 14.49 -45.58
CA ASP A 410 -4.48 15.45 -44.66
C ASP A 410 -5.32 15.59 -43.39
N TYR A 411 -4.81 15.07 -42.27
CA TYR A 411 -5.43 15.15 -40.95
C TYR A 411 -5.33 16.56 -40.36
N LYS A 412 -6.43 17.13 -39.88
CA LYS A 412 -6.50 18.51 -39.36
C LYS A 412 -6.36 18.63 -37.84
N GLY A 413 -6.00 17.53 -37.18
CA GLY A 413 -5.79 17.45 -35.73
C GLY A 413 -6.99 16.88 -34.99
N ASP A 414 -6.79 16.48 -33.75
CA ASP A 414 -7.83 15.91 -32.90
C ASP A 414 -8.94 16.94 -32.62
N ASP A 415 -10.18 16.46 -32.50
CA ASP A 415 -11.41 17.25 -32.29
C ASP A 415 -11.75 18.24 -33.43
N SER A 416 -11.04 18.17 -34.55
CA SER A 416 -11.35 18.95 -35.74
C SER A 416 -12.56 18.35 -36.46
N VAL A 417 -13.54 19.19 -36.86
CA VAL A 417 -14.77 18.74 -37.53
C VAL A 417 -14.82 19.15 -38.99
N CYS A 418 -15.34 18.27 -39.85
CA CYS A 418 -15.31 18.48 -41.30
C CYS A 418 -16.10 19.72 -41.76
N ALA A 419 -17.06 20.18 -40.96
CA ALA A 419 -17.83 21.39 -41.24
C ALA A 419 -16.98 22.68 -41.21
N SER A 420 -15.81 22.65 -40.57
CA SER A 420 -14.95 23.82 -40.33
C SER A 420 -13.80 23.96 -41.33
N PHE A 421 -13.57 22.97 -42.19
CA PHE A 421 -12.44 22.95 -43.13
C PHE A 421 -12.92 22.87 -44.57
N ASN A 422 -12.49 23.83 -45.40
CA ASN A 422 -12.76 23.82 -46.83
C ASN A 422 -11.57 23.21 -47.56
N CYS A 423 -11.68 21.94 -47.98
CA CYS A 423 -10.61 21.21 -48.65
C CYS A 423 -10.37 21.65 -50.12
N ALA A 424 -10.76 22.86 -50.53
CA ALA A 424 -10.61 23.38 -51.90
C ALA A 424 -9.23 24.05 -52.12
N ALA A 425 -8.46 23.60 -53.11
CA ALA A 425 -7.11 24.09 -53.45
C ALA A 425 -6.95 24.36 -54.97
N GLY A 426 -5.86 25.05 -55.35
CA GLY A 426 -5.58 25.48 -56.73
C GLY A 426 -4.09 25.73 -57.01
N ALA A 427 -3.73 25.96 -58.27
CA ALA A 427 -2.34 26.12 -58.70
C ALA A 427 -1.74 27.47 -58.24
N CYS A 428 -0.62 27.38 -57.53
CA CYS A 428 0.16 28.49 -57.02
C CYS A 428 1.47 28.63 -57.82
N CYS A 429 1.66 29.78 -58.46
CA CYS A 429 2.80 30.05 -59.35
C CYS A 429 3.89 30.90 -58.70
N PHE A 430 5.12 30.41 -58.74
CA PHE A 430 6.30 31.12 -58.22
C PHE A 430 7.13 31.77 -59.33
N ALA A 431 7.92 32.78 -58.97
CA ALA A 431 8.72 33.58 -59.90
C ALA A 431 9.82 32.79 -60.65
N ASN A 432 10.24 31.63 -60.12
CA ASN A 432 11.19 30.72 -60.77
C ASN A 432 10.52 29.77 -61.79
N GLY A 433 9.21 29.89 -62.01
CA GLY A 433 8.44 29.04 -62.92
C GLY A 433 7.90 27.75 -62.30
N SER A 434 8.14 27.52 -61.01
CA SER A 434 7.56 26.38 -60.28
C SER A 434 6.07 26.56 -59.99
N CYS A 435 5.34 25.44 -59.94
CA CYS A 435 3.91 25.39 -59.64
C CYS A 435 3.65 24.32 -58.57
N VAL A 436 2.87 24.66 -57.54
CA VAL A 436 2.35 23.72 -56.53
C VAL A 436 0.83 23.88 -56.38
N VAL A 437 0.11 22.85 -55.92
CA VAL A 437 -1.34 22.95 -55.63
C VAL A 437 -1.50 23.17 -54.13
N GLU A 438 -1.95 24.36 -53.72
CA GLU A 438 -2.10 24.77 -52.31
C GLU A 438 -3.36 25.63 -52.16
N THR A 439 -3.70 26.06 -50.94
CA THR A 439 -4.83 26.98 -50.72
C THR A 439 -4.48 28.42 -51.14
N GLU A 440 -5.48 29.26 -51.36
CA GLU A 440 -5.26 30.69 -51.68
C GLU A 440 -4.44 31.40 -50.60
N SER A 441 -4.70 31.07 -49.33
CA SER A 441 -3.99 31.66 -48.18
C SER A 441 -2.52 31.27 -48.17
N ASP A 442 -2.23 29.97 -48.28
CA ASP A 442 -0.85 29.47 -48.24
C ASP A 442 -0.05 29.95 -49.45
N CYS A 443 -0.67 30.00 -50.63
CA CYS A 443 -0.05 30.55 -51.82
C CYS A 443 0.37 32.02 -51.65
N GLY A 444 -0.46 32.83 -50.98
CA GLY A 444 -0.14 34.22 -50.67
C GLY A 444 0.98 34.37 -49.65
N VAL A 445 1.00 33.53 -48.61
CA VAL A 445 2.07 33.50 -47.59
C VAL A 445 3.40 33.10 -48.20
N ASN A 446 3.39 32.09 -49.08
CA ASN A 446 4.57 31.56 -49.76
C ASN A 446 5.07 32.47 -50.90
N GLY A 447 4.43 33.63 -51.12
CA GLY A 447 4.84 34.62 -52.11
C GLY A 447 4.57 34.20 -53.56
N GLY A 448 3.67 33.24 -53.76
CA GLY A 448 3.20 32.80 -55.08
C GLY A 448 1.95 33.57 -55.53
N ILE A 449 1.61 33.41 -56.81
CA ILE A 449 0.40 33.97 -57.41
C ILE A 449 -0.62 32.84 -57.61
N TYR A 450 -1.75 32.94 -56.92
CA TYR A 450 -2.81 31.94 -56.94
C TYR A 450 -3.64 32.02 -58.24
N SER A 451 -3.84 30.88 -58.89
CA SER A 451 -4.50 30.79 -60.22
C SER A 451 -6.00 30.43 -60.13
N GLY A 452 -6.55 30.33 -58.92
CA GLY A 452 -7.96 30.05 -58.65
C GLY A 452 -8.24 28.57 -58.35
N ASP A 453 -9.37 28.32 -57.69
CA ASP A 453 -9.74 26.98 -57.23
C ASP A 453 -9.87 25.97 -58.38
N ASN A 454 -9.44 24.73 -58.15
CA ASN A 454 -9.47 23.62 -59.11
C ASN A 454 -8.56 23.82 -60.34
N THR A 455 -7.58 24.71 -60.28
CA THR A 455 -6.50 24.76 -61.28
C THR A 455 -5.36 23.82 -60.88
N LEU A 456 -4.85 23.04 -61.84
CA LEU A 456 -3.79 22.05 -61.61
C LEU A 456 -2.46 22.51 -62.21
N CYS A 457 -1.35 22.11 -61.60
CA CYS A 457 0.01 22.40 -62.10
C CYS A 457 0.43 21.59 -63.33
N VAL A 458 -0.49 20.82 -63.91
CA VAL A 458 -0.26 20.04 -65.12
C VAL A 458 -1.43 20.26 -66.08
N PRO A 459 -1.21 20.87 -67.27
CA PRO A 459 0.05 21.49 -67.73
C PRO A 459 0.43 22.74 -66.93
N ASN A 460 1.73 22.94 -66.66
CA ASN A 460 2.24 24.02 -65.79
C ASN A 460 1.84 25.40 -66.36
N PRO A 461 0.98 26.18 -65.66
CA PRO A 461 0.52 27.48 -66.13
C PRO A 461 1.51 28.63 -65.85
N CYS A 462 2.63 28.38 -65.16
CA CYS A 462 3.52 29.42 -64.63
C CYS A 462 4.61 29.89 -65.62
N PRO A 463 4.95 31.20 -65.68
CA PRO A 463 5.98 31.74 -66.58
C PRO A 463 7.40 31.24 -66.24
N GLN A 464 8.20 30.86 -67.24
CA GLN A 464 9.55 30.31 -67.05
C GLN A 464 10.67 31.38 -67.21
N PRO A 465 11.73 31.36 -66.39
CA PRO A 465 12.84 32.33 -66.46
C PRO A 465 13.87 32.07 -67.59
N PRO A 466 14.78 33.03 -67.91
CA PRO A 466 15.81 32.92 -68.96
C PRO A 466 16.93 31.92 -68.63
N ALA A 467 17.60 31.36 -69.66
CA ALA A 467 18.63 30.32 -69.52
C ALA A 467 20.00 30.84 -68.98
N ILE A 468 20.71 29.99 -68.21
CA ILE A 468 22.03 30.24 -67.58
C ILE A 468 23.06 29.15 -67.96
N GLY A 469 24.34 29.36 -67.67
CA GLY A 469 25.45 28.45 -68.00
C GLY A 469 26.74 28.69 -67.20
N ALA A 470 27.69 27.74 -67.22
CA ALA A 470 28.89 27.74 -66.39
C ALA A 470 29.91 28.85 -66.72
N CYS A 471 30.40 29.54 -65.69
CA CYS A 471 31.35 30.63 -65.73
C CYS A 471 32.58 30.31 -64.88
N CYS A 472 33.75 30.18 -65.52
CA CYS A 472 35.02 29.80 -64.87
C CYS A 472 35.87 31.00 -64.48
N ALA A 473 36.23 31.11 -63.20
CA ALA A 473 37.16 32.11 -62.69
C ALA A 473 38.62 31.61 -62.68
N SER A 474 39.57 32.53 -62.56
CA SER A 474 41.01 32.26 -62.66
C SER A 474 41.62 31.47 -61.50
N ASP A 475 40.89 31.30 -60.40
CA ASP A 475 41.28 30.48 -59.23
C ASP A 475 40.76 29.03 -59.30
N GLY A 476 40.07 28.67 -60.39
CA GLY A 476 39.46 27.35 -60.58
C GLY A 476 37.98 27.28 -60.14
N SER A 477 37.40 28.34 -59.59
CA SER A 477 35.98 28.34 -59.20
C SER A 477 35.04 28.43 -60.42
N CYS A 478 33.88 27.76 -60.34
CA CYS A 478 32.83 27.74 -61.37
C CYS A 478 31.51 28.24 -60.80
N SER A 479 30.78 29.08 -61.55
CA SER A 479 29.42 29.53 -61.20
C SER A 479 28.48 29.50 -62.40
N GLU A 480 27.21 29.07 -62.25
CA GLU A 480 26.22 29.10 -63.33
C GLU A 480 25.53 30.47 -63.37
N GLN A 481 25.75 31.25 -64.41
CA GLN A 481 25.25 32.63 -64.55
C GLN A 481 24.76 32.89 -65.99
N THR A 482 24.19 34.06 -66.25
CA THR A 482 23.95 34.49 -67.63
C THR A 482 25.28 34.86 -68.30
N GLU A 483 25.35 34.79 -69.63
CA GLU A 483 26.55 35.18 -70.38
C GLU A 483 27.01 36.61 -70.03
N ALA A 484 26.06 37.53 -69.85
CA ALA A 484 26.33 38.93 -69.53
C ALA A 484 26.99 39.08 -68.15
N ASP A 485 26.50 38.36 -67.14
CA ASP A 485 27.03 38.43 -65.78
C ASP A 485 28.41 37.77 -65.68
N CYS A 486 28.64 36.68 -66.42
CA CYS A 486 29.94 36.01 -66.45
C CYS A 486 31.06 36.91 -67.00
N GLN A 487 30.75 37.71 -68.03
CA GLN A 487 31.70 38.66 -68.62
C GLN A 487 32.03 39.81 -67.67
N VAL A 488 31.06 40.26 -66.87
CA VAL A 488 31.26 41.29 -65.84
C VAL A 488 32.15 40.76 -64.70
N ALA A 489 31.99 39.48 -64.34
CA ALA A 489 32.78 38.83 -63.30
C ALA A 489 34.24 38.50 -63.72
N GLY A 490 34.62 38.76 -64.98
CA GLY A 490 35.95 38.47 -65.49
C GLY A 490 36.24 36.97 -65.69
N GLY A 491 35.18 36.14 -65.72
CA GLY A 491 35.27 34.70 -65.94
C GLY A 491 35.10 34.31 -67.41
N VAL A 492 35.39 33.05 -67.73
CA VAL A 492 35.20 32.46 -69.06
C VAL A 492 33.89 31.69 -69.10
N TYR A 493 32.94 32.13 -69.95
CA TYR A 493 31.62 31.53 -70.09
C TYR A 493 31.63 30.30 -71.01
N SER A 494 30.94 29.22 -70.61
CA SER A 494 30.96 27.93 -71.29
C SER A 494 29.68 27.59 -72.07
N GLY A 495 28.73 28.53 -72.16
CA GLY A 495 27.49 28.43 -72.96
C GLY A 495 26.24 28.03 -72.16
N ASP A 496 25.06 28.34 -72.69
CA ASP A 496 23.76 28.06 -72.06
C ASP A 496 23.57 26.56 -71.80
N GLY A 497 23.22 26.19 -70.56
CA GLY A 497 23.04 24.80 -70.14
C GLY A 497 24.33 24.05 -69.79
N ALA A 498 25.51 24.68 -69.91
CA ALA A 498 26.74 24.12 -69.35
C ALA A 498 26.70 24.16 -67.82
N SER A 499 26.93 23.03 -67.15
CA SER A 499 26.87 22.94 -65.69
C SER A 499 28.24 23.05 -65.04
N CYS A 500 28.27 23.58 -63.82
CA CYS A 500 29.45 23.54 -62.96
C CYS A 500 29.68 22.17 -62.29
N SER A 501 28.92 21.14 -62.68
CA SER A 501 29.10 19.77 -62.20
C SER A 501 29.03 18.75 -63.36
N PRO A 502 30.14 18.05 -63.69
CA PRO A 502 31.47 18.17 -63.09
C PRO A 502 32.16 19.49 -63.47
N ASN A 503 32.87 20.12 -62.51
CA ASN A 503 33.47 21.45 -62.66
C ASN A 503 34.47 21.47 -63.84
N PRO A 504 34.20 22.23 -64.91
CA PRO A 504 35.03 22.26 -66.11
C PRO A 504 36.30 23.14 -65.97
N CYS A 505 36.49 23.83 -64.84
CA CYS A 505 37.58 24.79 -64.65
C CYS A 505 38.85 24.13 -64.05
N SER A 506 40.04 24.55 -64.50
CA SER A 506 41.34 23.97 -64.07
C SER A 506 41.69 24.31 -62.61
N GLN A 507 41.98 23.31 -61.77
CA GLN A 507 42.23 23.46 -60.33
C GLN A 507 43.74 23.57 -59.96
N PRO A 508 44.10 24.34 -58.90
CA PRO A 508 45.42 24.31 -58.27
C PRO A 508 45.67 23.02 -57.44
N PRO A 509 46.94 22.68 -57.09
CA PRO A 509 47.31 21.38 -56.49
C PRO A 509 46.64 21.12 -55.13
N VAL A 510 46.24 19.87 -54.90
CA VAL A 510 45.38 19.41 -53.79
C VAL A 510 46.16 19.16 -52.48
N THR A 511 45.51 19.44 -51.35
CA THR A 511 45.97 19.17 -49.97
C THR A 511 45.17 18.02 -49.35
N GLY A 512 45.66 17.44 -48.24
CA GLY A 512 44.98 16.38 -47.49
C GLY A 512 45.36 16.38 -46.00
N ALA A 513 44.62 15.64 -45.19
CA ALA A 513 44.79 15.57 -43.74
C ALA A 513 46.17 15.02 -43.33
N CYS A 514 46.93 15.84 -42.61
CA CYS A 514 48.21 15.51 -42.00
C CYS A 514 48.05 15.34 -40.48
N CYS A 515 48.36 14.16 -39.97
CA CYS A 515 48.19 13.78 -38.57
C CYS A 515 49.49 13.90 -37.79
N ALA A 516 49.51 14.75 -36.77
CA ALA A 516 50.59 14.84 -35.81
C ALA A 516 50.46 13.77 -34.71
N LEU A 517 51.57 13.49 -34.02
CA LEU A 517 51.65 12.44 -32.98
C LEU A 517 50.81 12.72 -31.73
N ASP A 518 50.34 13.96 -31.54
CA ASP A 518 49.47 14.39 -30.43
C ASP A 518 47.97 14.33 -30.77
N GLY A 519 47.61 13.76 -31.93
CA GLY A 519 46.23 13.65 -32.41
C GLY A 519 45.72 14.88 -33.16
N SER A 520 46.53 15.92 -33.32
CA SER A 520 46.15 17.13 -34.06
C SER A 520 46.24 16.94 -35.59
N CYS A 521 45.25 17.47 -36.31
CA CYS A 521 45.14 17.37 -37.77
C CYS A 521 45.33 18.73 -38.45
N ARG A 522 46.10 18.77 -39.55
CA ARG A 522 46.23 19.95 -40.43
C ARG A 522 46.12 19.55 -41.89
N GLU A 523 45.37 20.28 -42.70
CA GLU A 523 45.31 20.05 -44.16
C GLU A 523 46.54 20.67 -44.84
N GLN A 524 47.41 19.83 -45.40
CA GLN A 524 48.67 20.24 -46.05
C GLN A 524 48.93 19.39 -47.29
N THR A 525 49.97 19.70 -48.06
CA THR A 525 50.43 18.79 -49.13
C THR A 525 51.14 17.58 -48.52
N GLU A 526 51.19 16.45 -49.23
CA GLU A 526 51.90 15.25 -48.77
C GLU A 526 53.37 15.57 -48.40
N ALA A 527 54.03 16.41 -49.21
CA ALA A 527 55.41 16.82 -49.01
C ALA A 527 55.61 17.65 -47.72
N ASP A 528 54.70 18.57 -47.44
CA ASP A 528 54.75 19.40 -46.23
C ASP A 528 54.46 18.58 -44.97
N CYS A 529 53.54 17.61 -45.07
CA CYS A 529 53.19 16.70 -43.98
C CYS A 529 54.38 15.84 -43.53
N GLN A 530 55.09 15.23 -44.49
CA GLN A 530 56.27 14.42 -44.22
C GLN A 530 57.41 15.26 -43.63
N SER A 531 57.56 16.52 -44.08
CA SER A 531 58.58 17.44 -43.55
C SER A 531 58.33 17.86 -42.09
N SER A 532 57.06 17.88 -41.68
CA SER A 532 56.62 18.24 -40.32
C SER A 532 56.57 17.04 -39.37
N GLY A 533 56.95 15.84 -39.83
CA GLY A 533 56.95 14.61 -39.02
C GLY A 533 55.56 14.03 -38.76
N GLY A 534 54.54 14.45 -39.52
CA GLY A 534 53.19 13.91 -39.45
C GLY A 534 52.95 12.76 -40.44
N SER A 535 51.90 11.98 -40.20
CA SER A 535 51.44 10.92 -41.12
C SER A 535 50.33 11.46 -42.01
N TYR A 536 50.54 11.40 -43.33
CA TYR A 536 49.58 11.86 -44.34
C TYR A 536 48.55 10.77 -44.63
N SER A 537 47.25 11.11 -44.66
CA SER A 537 46.18 10.14 -44.92
C SER A 537 46.00 9.87 -46.42
N ASP A 538 45.37 10.78 -47.17
CA ASP A 538 45.15 10.69 -48.62
C ASP A 538 44.78 12.10 -49.17
N GLU A 539 44.95 12.32 -50.49
CA GLU A 539 44.60 13.57 -51.16
C GLU A 539 43.10 13.90 -51.03
N GLY A 540 42.75 15.12 -50.62
CA GLY A 540 41.35 15.57 -50.48
C GLY A 540 40.65 15.20 -49.16
N THR A 541 41.31 14.46 -48.27
CA THR A 541 40.79 14.17 -46.92
C THR A 541 40.83 15.44 -46.05
N SER A 542 39.69 15.84 -45.49
CA SER A 542 39.60 17.03 -44.61
C SER A 542 39.93 16.69 -43.15
N CYS A 543 40.26 17.70 -42.35
CA CYS A 543 40.42 17.54 -40.90
C CYS A 543 39.09 17.63 -40.12
N ALA A 544 37.95 17.54 -40.80
CA ALA A 544 36.61 17.65 -40.21
C ALA A 544 35.63 16.65 -40.86
N PRO A 545 35.23 15.57 -40.16
CA PRO A 545 35.63 15.19 -38.80
C PRO A 545 37.11 14.74 -38.74
N ASN A 546 37.81 15.01 -37.62
CA ASN A 546 39.26 14.75 -37.47
C ASN A 546 39.58 13.26 -37.67
N PRO A 547 40.28 12.86 -38.74
CA PRO A 547 40.57 11.47 -39.04
C PRO A 547 41.80 10.92 -38.28
N CYS A 548 42.51 11.77 -37.53
CA CYS A 548 43.76 11.39 -36.89
C CYS A 548 43.54 10.54 -35.64
N PRO A 549 44.34 9.46 -35.43
CA PRO A 549 44.29 8.65 -34.23
C PRO A 549 44.47 9.53 -32.99
N GLN A 550 43.45 9.61 -32.15
CA GLN A 550 43.54 10.34 -30.89
C GLN A 550 44.41 9.55 -29.90
N PRO A 551 45.17 10.22 -29.01
CA PRO A 551 45.81 9.54 -27.92
C PRO A 551 44.77 8.75 -27.09
N PRO A 552 45.13 7.58 -26.53
CA PRO A 552 44.20 6.78 -25.76
C PRO A 552 43.60 7.64 -24.64
N ALA A 553 42.28 7.59 -24.51
CA ALA A 553 41.57 8.34 -23.49
C ALA A 553 42.10 7.97 -22.11
N THR A 554 42.17 8.98 -21.25
CA THR A 554 42.62 8.85 -19.86
C THR A 554 41.46 9.17 -18.95
N GLY A 555 41.46 8.52 -17.79
CA GLY A 555 40.43 8.66 -16.78
C GLY A 555 40.97 8.32 -15.40
N ALA A 556 40.16 8.60 -14.39
CA ALA A 556 40.49 8.36 -13.01
C ALA A 556 40.75 6.87 -12.77
N CYS A 557 41.87 6.57 -12.14
CA CYS A 557 42.30 5.25 -11.74
C CYS A 557 42.44 5.25 -10.21
N CYS A 558 41.57 4.50 -9.54
CA CYS A 558 41.62 4.35 -8.09
C CYS A 558 42.54 3.18 -7.73
N SER A 559 43.48 3.42 -6.82
CA SER A 559 44.37 2.40 -6.28
C SER A 559 43.84 1.88 -4.94
N ASP A 560 44.29 0.69 -4.52
CA ASP A 560 43.85 0.00 -3.30
C ASP A 560 44.15 0.77 -1.99
N ASP A 561 44.92 1.86 -2.04
CA ASP A 561 45.26 2.73 -0.89
C ASP A 561 44.42 4.02 -0.84
N GLY A 562 43.32 4.07 -1.60
CA GLY A 562 42.45 5.25 -1.71
C GLY A 562 43.03 6.38 -2.57
N SER A 563 44.20 6.19 -3.19
CA SER A 563 44.81 7.21 -4.06
C SER A 563 44.22 7.18 -5.47
N CYS A 564 44.00 8.38 -6.05
CA CYS A 564 43.52 8.54 -7.42
C CYS A 564 44.61 9.09 -8.35
N ALA A 565 44.78 8.50 -9.52
CA ALA A 565 45.61 9.04 -10.60
C ALA A 565 44.88 9.02 -11.95
N VAL A 566 45.10 10.02 -12.81
CA VAL A 566 44.55 10.02 -14.18
C VAL A 566 45.50 9.24 -15.09
N LEU A 567 45.07 8.05 -15.52
CA LEU A 567 45.86 7.10 -16.32
C LEU A 567 45.08 6.66 -17.56
N THR A 568 45.71 5.96 -18.51
CA THR A 568 44.96 5.21 -19.53
C THR A 568 44.40 3.93 -18.91
N GLN A 569 43.32 3.36 -19.46
CA GLN A 569 42.77 2.08 -18.98
C GLN A 569 43.85 0.98 -18.84
N THR A 570 44.76 0.89 -19.81
CA THR A 570 45.85 -0.09 -19.78
C THR A 570 46.90 0.21 -18.71
N SER A 571 47.25 1.48 -18.50
CA SER A 571 48.19 1.87 -17.44
C SER A 571 47.59 1.75 -16.03
N CYS A 572 46.27 1.93 -15.91
CA CYS A 572 45.53 1.73 -14.68
C CYS A 572 45.54 0.25 -14.26
N ALA A 573 45.17 -0.64 -15.19
CA ALA A 573 45.23 -2.08 -14.98
C ALA A 573 46.67 -2.58 -14.71
N ALA A 574 47.68 -2.02 -15.38
CA ALA A 574 49.08 -2.35 -15.13
C ALA A 574 49.61 -1.89 -13.76
N SER A 575 48.96 -0.89 -13.15
CA SER A 575 49.30 -0.38 -11.82
C SER A 575 48.47 -1.02 -10.71
N GLY A 576 47.59 -1.97 -11.03
CA GLY A 576 46.71 -2.65 -10.07
C GLY A 576 45.46 -1.85 -9.68
N GLY A 577 45.18 -0.71 -10.31
CA GLY A 577 44.04 0.14 -9.98
C GLY A 577 42.79 -0.13 -10.85
N ILE A 578 41.64 0.33 -10.37
CA ILE A 578 40.33 0.24 -11.05
C ILE A 578 40.07 1.51 -11.86
N TYR A 579 39.82 1.34 -13.16
CA TYR A 579 39.61 2.44 -14.13
C TYR A 579 38.15 2.88 -14.18
N GLN A 580 37.89 4.17 -13.98
CA GLN A 580 36.55 4.73 -13.76
C GLN A 580 35.91 5.34 -15.03
N GLY A 581 36.33 4.87 -16.21
CA GLY A 581 35.87 5.36 -17.51
C GLY A 581 36.76 6.44 -18.11
N ASP A 582 36.47 6.83 -19.35
CA ASP A 582 37.22 7.84 -20.10
C ASP A 582 36.76 9.27 -19.72
N ASP A 583 37.70 10.23 -19.68
CA ASP A 583 37.48 11.64 -19.34
C ASP A 583 36.99 11.93 -17.90
N THR A 584 37.01 10.92 -17.01
CA THR A 584 36.73 11.09 -15.57
C THR A 584 37.95 11.64 -14.83
N GLY A 585 37.80 12.75 -14.08
CA GLY A 585 38.87 13.36 -13.28
C GLY A 585 38.86 12.91 -11.82
N CYS A 586 40.03 12.83 -11.19
CA CYS A 586 40.16 12.48 -9.76
C CYS A 586 39.50 13.45 -8.77
N GLU A 587 39.01 14.60 -9.26
CA GLU A 587 38.24 15.57 -8.46
C GLU A 587 36.74 15.24 -8.44
N ALA A 588 36.27 14.41 -9.37
CA ALA A 588 34.87 13.99 -9.52
C ALA A 588 34.62 12.54 -9.07
N VAL A 589 35.68 11.79 -8.78
CA VAL A 589 35.64 10.40 -8.32
C VAL A 589 36.12 10.35 -6.89
N VAL A 590 35.30 9.82 -6.00
CA VAL A 590 35.71 9.53 -4.63
C VAL A 590 36.35 8.14 -4.63
N CYS A 591 37.69 8.07 -4.63
CA CYS A 591 38.40 6.84 -4.29
C CYS A 591 38.37 6.72 -2.75
N SER A 592 37.20 6.39 -2.20
CA SER A 592 37.03 6.10 -0.77
C SER A 592 37.29 4.63 -0.52
N ASP A 593 37.82 4.31 0.67
CA ASP A 593 37.78 2.98 1.28
C ASP A 593 36.34 2.57 1.68
N ASP A 594 35.35 2.77 0.82
CA ASP A 594 34.21 1.85 0.84
C ASP A 594 34.77 0.55 0.23
N VAL A 595 35.48 -0.21 1.07
CA VAL A 595 36.03 -1.50 0.67
C VAL A 595 34.81 -2.38 0.43
N VAL A 596 34.35 -2.41 -0.81
CA VAL A 596 33.38 -3.39 -1.28
C VAL A 596 34.13 -4.71 -1.38
N ILE A 597 34.15 -5.45 -0.27
CA ILE A 597 34.72 -6.78 -0.20
C ILE A 597 33.70 -7.72 -0.82
N THR A 598 34.08 -8.48 -1.83
CA THR A 598 33.19 -9.45 -2.50
C THR A 598 33.48 -10.87 -2.03
N VAL A 599 32.42 -11.66 -1.84
CA VAL A 599 32.51 -13.05 -1.36
C VAL A 599 31.73 -14.00 -2.28
N ASP A 600 32.36 -15.11 -2.70
CA ASP A 600 31.78 -16.17 -3.55
C ASP A 600 32.16 -17.54 -2.98
N ASP A 601 31.20 -18.38 -2.59
CA ASP A 601 31.45 -19.60 -1.79
C ASP A 601 32.39 -20.61 -2.47
N ASP A 602 32.41 -20.65 -3.81
CA ASP A 602 33.26 -21.59 -4.57
C ASP A 602 34.18 -20.95 -5.62
N PHE A 603 34.15 -19.62 -5.80
CA PHE A 603 34.83 -18.87 -6.87
C PHE A 603 34.47 -19.34 -8.29
N GLY A 604 33.37 -20.08 -8.45
CA GLY A 604 32.93 -20.69 -9.69
C GLY A 604 32.29 -19.66 -10.61
N GLU A 605 31.17 -19.10 -10.14
CA GLU A 605 30.40 -18.07 -10.82
C GLU A 605 31.13 -16.72 -10.79
N ASN A 606 31.80 -16.40 -9.68
CA ASN A 606 32.50 -15.14 -9.51
C ASN A 606 33.98 -15.37 -9.13
N PRO A 607 34.84 -15.79 -10.08
CA PRO A 607 36.27 -16.02 -9.83
C PRO A 607 37.07 -14.77 -9.46
N GLN A 608 36.45 -13.59 -9.49
CA GLN A 608 37.05 -12.31 -9.13
C GLN A 608 36.71 -11.88 -7.69
N ALA A 609 35.92 -12.66 -6.96
CA ALA A 609 35.59 -12.35 -5.58
C ALA A 609 36.85 -12.31 -4.70
N ASN A 610 36.84 -11.47 -3.67
CA ASN A 610 37.99 -11.27 -2.79
C ASN A 610 38.18 -12.44 -1.81
N PHE A 611 37.08 -13.05 -1.36
CA PHE A 611 37.08 -14.15 -0.40
C PHE A 611 36.08 -15.24 -0.82
N ASN A 612 36.25 -16.45 -0.29
CA ASN A 612 35.25 -17.52 -0.38
C ASN A 612 34.62 -17.87 0.98
N SER A 613 34.88 -17.04 1.98
CA SER A 613 34.34 -17.12 3.32
C SER A 613 33.87 -15.73 3.70
N ILE A 614 32.64 -15.63 4.20
CA ILE A 614 32.09 -14.37 4.71
C ILE A 614 32.88 -13.99 5.98
N GLN A 615 33.25 -14.97 6.80
CA GLN A 615 34.02 -14.71 8.00
C GLN A 615 35.42 -14.16 7.70
N ASP A 616 36.12 -14.69 6.69
CA ASP A 616 37.43 -14.15 6.31
C ASP A 616 37.31 -12.71 5.77
N ALA A 617 36.23 -12.41 5.04
CA ALA A 617 35.91 -11.06 4.63
C ALA A 617 35.66 -10.12 5.83
N ILE A 618 34.85 -10.55 6.81
CA ILE A 618 34.63 -9.81 8.07
C ILE A 618 35.96 -9.60 8.81
N ASN A 619 36.82 -10.62 8.88
CA ASN A 619 38.13 -10.56 9.54
C ASN A 619 39.08 -9.57 8.84
N ALA A 620 39.00 -9.44 7.52
CA ALA A 620 39.81 -8.51 6.73
C ALA A 620 39.25 -7.08 6.69
N ALA A 621 37.94 -6.92 6.88
CA ALA A 621 37.24 -5.65 6.82
C ALA A 621 37.66 -4.65 7.91
N SER A 622 37.65 -3.36 7.59
CA SER A 622 37.69 -2.26 8.57
C SER A 622 36.27 -1.79 8.89
N ASP A 623 36.07 -1.08 10.00
CA ASP A 623 34.77 -0.49 10.33
C ASP A 623 34.28 0.42 9.18
N GLY A 624 32.99 0.30 8.84
CA GLY A 624 32.33 0.98 7.72
C GLY A 624 32.38 0.24 6.39
N ALA A 625 33.13 -0.86 6.27
CA ALA A 625 33.24 -1.61 5.02
C ALA A 625 31.92 -2.32 4.63
N ILE A 626 31.69 -2.47 3.33
CA ILE A 626 30.55 -3.19 2.75
C ILE A 626 31.05 -4.53 2.19
N ILE A 627 30.49 -5.63 2.66
CA ILE A 627 30.78 -6.99 2.20
C ILE A 627 29.61 -7.46 1.33
N LEU A 628 29.82 -7.55 0.03
CA LEU A 628 28.83 -8.06 -0.93
C LEU A 628 29.01 -9.57 -1.13
N VAL A 629 27.95 -10.31 -0.87
CA VAL A 629 27.96 -11.78 -0.91
C VAL A 629 27.14 -12.25 -2.11
N TYR A 630 27.77 -13.05 -2.98
CA TYR A 630 27.12 -13.65 -4.13
C TYR A 630 26.19 -14.82 -3.73
N PRO A 631 25.26 -15.25 -4.61
CA PRO A 631 24.43 -16.43 -4.36
C PRO A 631 25.26 -17.65 -3.99
N GLY A 632 24.85 -18.38 -2.96
CA GLY A 632 25.61 -19.52 -2.46
C GLY A 632 25.15 -19.98 -1.08
N THR A 633 25.76 -21.06 -0.60
CA THR A 633 25.54 -21.58 0.75
C THR A 633 26.84 -21.51 1.55
N TYR A 634 26.87 -20.63 2.53
CA TYR A 634 28.05 -20.33 3.33
C TYR A 634 28.02 -21.09 4.65
N THR A 635 29.01 -21.98 4.80
CA THR A 635 29.29 -22.73 6.02
C THR A 635 30.68 -22.35 6.52
N GLU A 636 30.81 -21.92 7.76
CA GLU A 636 32.07 -21.41 8.32
C GLU A 636 32.51 -22.27 9.50
N ASN A 637 33.81 -22.43 9.75
CA ASN A 637 34.34 -23.36 10.76
C ASN A 637 34.53 -22.74 12.16
N LEU A 638 33.49 -22.10 12.69
CA LEU A 638 33.49 -21.41 13.98
C LEU A 638 32.30 -21.83 14.87
N ASP A 639 32.30 -21.35 16.13
CA ASP A 639 31.21 -21.54 17.09
C ASP A 639 29.91 -20.84 16.64
N PHE A 640 30.05 -19.73 15.91
CA PHE A 640 29.00 -19.06 15.13
C PHE A 640 29.41 -19.05 13.67
N VAL A 641 28.48 -19.18 12.73
CA VAL A 641 28.80 -19.07 11.31
C VAL A 641 29.43 -17.71 11.03
N LEU A 642 28.84 -16.63 11.54
CA LEU A 642 29.41 -15.28 11.49
C LEU A 642 29.71 -14.75 12.89
N ASP A 643 30.94 -14.30 13.12
CA ASP A 643 31.37 -13.53 14.28
C ASP A 643 31.90 -12.17 13.82
N PHE A 644 31.10 -11.13 14.05
CA PHE A 644 31.45 -9.75 13.72
C PHE A 644 32.48 -9.18 14.69
N GLY A 645 32.72 -9.85 15.83
CA GLY A 645 33.54 -9.31 16.90
C GLY A 645 33.08 -7.90 17.25
N SER A 646 34.05 -6.97 17.31
CA SER A 646 33.79 -5.55 17.56
C SER A 646 33.76 -4.67 16.31
N LYS A 647 33.43 -5.23 15.15
CA LYS A 647 33.46 -4.50 13.89
C LYS A 647 32.08 -4.00 13.49
N SER A 648 32.04 -2.80 12.92
CA SER A 648 30.82 -2.20 12.36
C SER A 648 30.84 -2.32 10.83
N VAL A 649 30.56 -3.51 10.30
CA VAL A 649 30.61 -3.81 8.86
C VAL A 649 29.21 -4.15 8.34
N ALA A 650 28.94 -3.85 7.07
CA ALA A 650 27.68 -4.13 6.41
C ALA A 650 27.82 -5.37 5.52
N VAL A 651 27.19 -6.49 5.87
CA VAL A 651 27.21 -7.74 5.08
C VAL A 651 25.89 -7.85 4.32
N GLN A 652 25.93 -7.85 2.99
CA GLN A 652 24.75 -7.80 2.14
C GLN A 652 24.79 -8.85 1.03
N SER A 653 23.70 -9.61 0.90
CA SER A 653 23.49 -10.49 -0.23
C SER A 653 23.17 -9.69 -1.51
N THR A 654 23.80 -10.08 -2.62
CA THR A 654 23.52 -9.48 -3.94
C THR A 654 22.24 -10.00 -4.60
N SER A 655 21.65 -11.09 -4.09
CA SER A 655 20.48 -11.76 -4.69
C SER A 655 19.37 -12.09 -3.68
N GLY A 656 19.48 -11.58 -2.45
CA GLY A 656 18.50 -11.73 -1.38
C GLY A 656 18.42 -13.13 -0.78
N ALA A 657 17.55 -13.29 0.23
CA ALA A 657 17.51 -14.46 1.08
C ALA A 657 17.15 -15.76 0.34
N SER A 658 16.42 -15.66 -0.76
CA SER A 658 15.99 -16.83 -1.55
C SER A 658 17.14 -17.56 -2.28
N GLN A 659 18.30 -16.93 -2.44
CA GLN A 659 19.43 -17.46 -3.21
C GLN A 659 20.74 -17.51 -2.40
N THR A 660 20.79 -16.88 -1.23
CA THR A 660 22.00 -16.79 -0.41
C THR A 660 21.70 -17.23 1.02
N SER A 661 22.36 -18.30 1.47
CA SER A 661 22.12 -18.89 2.79
C SER A 661 23.37 -18.97 3.65
N ILE A 662 23.18 -18.77 4.96
CA ILE A 662 24.14 -18.97 6.03
C ILE A 662 23.66 -20.20 6.80
N ASP A 663 24.43 -21.28 6.74
CA ASP A 663 24.00 -22.59 7.24
C ASP A 663 24.86 -23.02 8.44
N ALA A 664 24.20 -23.21 9.59
CA ALA A 664 24.84 -23.61 10.83
C ALA A 664 25.11 -25.12 10.93
N GLU A 665 24.72 -25.92 9.93
CA GLU A 665 24.95 -27.37 9.85
C GLU A 665 24.54 -28.15 11.13
N TRP A 666 23.53 -27.66 11.85
CA TRP A 666 23.04 -28.17 13.13
C TRP A 666 24.11 -28.27 14.23
N SER A 667 25.15 -27.44 14.15
CA SER A 667 26.32 -27.56 15.04
C SER A 667 26.86 -26.23 15.59
N ARG A 668 26.22 -25.11 15.26
CA ARG A 668 26.74 -23.74 15.45
C ARG A 668 25.60 -22.76 15.71
N GLY A 669 25.96 -21.58 16.22
CA GLY A 669 25.07 -20.42 16.16
C GLY A 669 25.16 -19.74 14.78
N LEU A 670 24.22 -18.86 14.46
CA LEU A 670 24.13 -18.18 13.16
C LEU A 670 25.00 -16.92 13.12
N ALA A 671 24.83 -16.01 14.07
CA ALA A 671 25.57 -14.75 14.10
C ALA A 671 25.88 -14.26 15.52
N ASN A 672 27.06 -13.67 15.70
CA ASN A 672 27.50 -13.05 16.95
C ASN A 672 27.99 -11.61 16.71
N PHE A 673 27.40 -10.66 17.44
CA PHE A 673 27.71 -9.24 17.41
C PHE A 673 28.15 -8.78 18.81
N ASN A 674 29.25 -8.03 18.90
CA ASN A 674 29.81 -7.62 20.19
C ASN A 674 30.26 -6.14 20.17
N GLY A 675 29.64 -5.29 20.98
CA GLY A 675 29.82 -3.83 20.90
C GLY A 675 31.08 -3.31 21.59
N THR A 676 31.97 -2.65 20.85
CA THR A 676 32.96 -1.68 21.40
C THR A 676 33.37 -0.56 20.42
N SER A 677 32.85 -0.55 19.18
CA SER A 677 33.15 0.42 18.12
C SER A 677 32.05 1.48 17.96
N GLU A 678 32.37 2.69 17.49
CA GLU A 678 31.39 3.70 17.07
C GLU A 678 30.85 3.35 15.66
N GLY A 679 29.78 2.55 15.57
CA GLY A 679 29.18 2.18 14.28
C GLY A 679 28.06 1.15 14.39
N VAL A 680 27.39 0.88 13.26
CA VAL A 680 26.32 -0.13 13.12
C VAL A 680 26.84 -1.28 12.26
N ALA A 681 26.72 -2.50 12.75
CA ALA A 681 26.92 -3.70 11.93
C ALA A 681 25.59 -4.09 11.27
N SER A 682 25.60 -4.46 9.99
CA SER A 682 24.37 -4.89 9.31
C SER A 682 24.49 -6.24 8.62
N LEU A 683 23.38 -6.97 8.57
CA LEU A 683 23.24 -8.25 7.88
C LEU A 683 21.95 -8.25 7.07
N VAL A 684 22.06 -8.25 5.73
CA VAL A 684 20.92 -7.98 4.84
C VAL A 684 20.75 -9.05 3.76
N GLY A 685 19.55 -9.62 3.66
CA GLY A 685 19.15 -10.47 2.53
C GLY A 685 19.65 -11.91 2.59
N PHE A 686 19.66 -12.56 3.76
CA PHE A 686 20.15 -13.94 3.93
C PHE A 686 19.07 -14.88 4.48
N THR A 687 19.09 -16.15 4.04
CA THR A 687 18.44 -17.22 4.79
C THR A 687 19.42 -17.76 5.84
N LEU A 688 19.10 -17.61 7.13
CA LEU A 688 19.87 -18.12 8.26
C LEU A 688 19.22 -19.43 8.75
N GLN A 689 19.88 -20.58 8.63
CA GLN A 689 19.21 -21.88 8.79
C GLN A 689 20.00 -22.97 9.51
N ASN A 690 19.28 -24.06 9.85
CA ASN A 690 19.81 -25.32 10.37
C ASN A 690 20.66 -25.11 11.64
N CYS A 691 20.11 -24.43 12.63
CA CYS A 691 20.81 -24.09 13.87
C CYS A 691 20.35 -25.00 15.02
N ASP A 692 21.25 -25.79 15.62
CA ASP A 692 21.01 -26.43 16.91
C ASP A 692 21.72 -25.63 18.00
N ILE A 693 20.93 -24.89 18.78
CA ILE A 693 21.42 -23.98 19.82
C ILE A 693 22.19 -24.74 20.91
N ASP A 694 21.84 -26.00 21.17
CA ASP A 694 22.51 -26.81 22.21
C ASP A 694 23.87 -27.36 21.74
N ALA A 695 24.12 -27.33 20.43
CA ALA A 695 25.43 -27.66 19.86
C ALA A 695 26.45 -26.52 19.97
N VAL A 696 26.01 -25.31 20.33
CA VAL A 696 26.86 -24.13 20.50
C VAL A 696 27.59 -24.20 21.85
N PRO A 697 28.94 -24.16 21.90
CA PRO A 697 29.68 -24.07 23.15
C PRO A 697 29.21 -22.83 23.95
N PRO A 698 29.01 -22.92 25.27
CA PRO A 698 28.53 -21.78 26.05
C PRO A 698 29.52 -20.63 25.98
N VAL A 699 29.21 -19.62 25.17
CA VAL A 699 29.92 -18.35 25.12
C VAL A 699 29.49 -17.51 26.33
N VAL A 700 30.37 -16.61 26.75
CA VAL A 700 30.25 -15.78 27.97
C VAL A 700 28.80 -15.32 28.19
N PHE A 701 28.27 -15.51 29.41
CA PHE A 701 26.88 -15.31 29.88
C PHE A 701 25.94 -16.53 29.95
N ASN A 702 26.45 -17.77 29.76
CA ASN A 702 25.77 -19.04 30.13
C ASN A 702 24.41 -19.32 29.45
N THR A 703 24.07 -18.66 28.34
CA THR A 703 22.79 -18.84 27.62
C THR A 703 23.07 -19.15 26.15
N PRO A 704 22.95 -20.42 25.73
CA PRO A 704 23.10 -20.82 24.33
C PRO A 704 22.10 -20.08 23.44
N SER A 705 22.56 -19.48 22.33
CA SER A 705 21.66 -18.75 21.43
C SER A 705 22.04 -18.79 19.96
N ALA A 706 21.05 -18.63 19.05
CA ALA A 706 21.29 -18.64 17.61
C ALA A 706 21.88 -17.30 17.11
N ILE A 707 21.37 -16.16 17.60
CA ILE A 707 21.89 -14.83 17.33
C ILE A 707 22.22 -14.12 18.65
N ASN A 708 23.45 -13.64 18.77
CA ASN A 708 23.93 -12.91 19.94
C ASN A 708 24.21 -11.44 19.63
N ILE A 709 23.68 -10.53 20.45
CA ILE A 709 23.96 -9.09 20.40
C ILE A 709 24.40 -8.64 21.79
N LEU A 710 25.71 -8.48 21.96
CA LEU A 710 26.34 -8.31 23.26
C LEU A 710 27.03 -6.94 23.40
N ASN A 711 27.26 -6.52 24.64
CA ASN A 711 28.10 -5.37 25.01
C ASN A 711 27.71 -4.03 24.33
N GLY A 712 26.42 -3.83 24.07
CA GLY A 712 25.92 -2.58 23.49
C GLY A 712 26.22 -2.40 22.01
N ALA A 713 26.37 -3.49 21.25
CA ALA A 713 26.46 -3.43 19.79
C ALA A 713 25.23 -2.73 19.19
N SER A 714 25.45 -1.92 18.16
CA SER A 714 24.36 -1.43 17.30
C SER A 714 24.30 -2.33 16.06
N VAL A 715 23.12 -2.90 15.78
CA VAL A 715 22.92 -3.95 14.78
C VAL A 715 21.64 -3.71 14.00
N GLU A 716 21.71 -3.86 12.68
CA GLU A 716 20.55 -3.84 11.78
C GLU A 716 20.50 -5.15 10.99
N ILE A 717 19.42 -5.91 11.12
CA ILE A 717 19.19 -7.14 10.36
C ILE A 717 17.97 -6.94 9.48
N ALA A 718 18.13 -7.00 8.16
CA ALA A 718 17.04 -6.70 7.22
C ALA A 718 16.87 -7.78 6.15
N ASP A 719 15.65 -7.97 5.65
CA ASP A 719 15.33 -8.90 4.54
C ASP A 719 15.82 -10.35 4.78
N CYS A 720 15.91 -10.78 6.04
CA CYS A 720 16.48 -12.10 6.39
C CYS A 720 15.39 -13.12 6.73
N VAL A 721 15.61 -14.38 6.36
CA VAL A 721 14.75 -15.52 6.73
C VAL A 721 15.50 -16.39 7.73
N VAL A 722 15.11 -16.34 9.00
CA VAL A 722 15.62 -17.21 10.06
C VAL A 722 14.75 -18.46 10.12
N GLN A 723 15.31 -19.62 9.81
CA GLN A 723 14.55 -20.87 9.82
C GLN A 723 15.28 -22.02 10.50
N ASP A 724 14.53 -23.06 10.87
CA ASP A 724 15.10 -24.32 11.34
C ASP A 724 16.06 -24.15 12.54
N VAL A 725 15.60 -23.42 13.56
CA VAL A 725 16.32 -23.19 14.81
C VAL A 725 15.74 -24.08 15.91
N ILE A 726 16.55 -24.98 16.46
CA ILE A 726 16.13 -25.99 17.45
C ILE A 726 17.03 -25.98 18.70
N ASN A 727 16.56 -26.59 19.80
CA ASN A 727 17.39 -26.94 20.95
C ASN A 727 17.40 -28.47 21.18
N GLY A 728 18.46 -29.14 20.74
CA GLY A 728 18.80 -30.48 21.17
C GLY A 728 17.86 -31.61 20.72
N VAL A 729 18.25 -32.31 19.65
CA VAL A 729 18.06 -33.78 19.62
C VAL A 729 19.16 -34.44 20.46
N GLY A 730 19.22 -34.11 21.76
CA GLY A 730 20.09 -34.76 22.74
C GLY A 730 21.18 -33.88 23.39
N GLY A 731 20.82 -33.23 24.49
CA GLY A 731 21.60 -33.31 25.72
C GLY A 731 22.16 -32.03 26.33
N ALA A 732 21.36 -31.35 27.16
CA ALA A 732 21.68 -31.01 28.56
C ALA A 732 20.44 -30.37 29.20
N SER A 733 19.70 -31.13 30.04
CA SER A 733 18.53 -30.58 30.74
C SER A 733 18.95 -29.43 31.66
N GLY A 734 18.35 -28.26 31.49
CA GLY A 734 18.37 -27.17 32.47
C GLY A 734 19.13 -25.90 32.10
N VAL A 735 19.34 -25.59 30.82
CA VAL A 735 19.78 -24.24 30.37
C VAL A 735 18.71 -23.61 29.47
N ASN A 736 18.38 -22.35 29.72
CA ASN A 736 17.40 -21.61 28.90
C ASN A 736 18.07 -21.22 27.57
N SER A 737 17.84 -21.99 26.52
CA SER A 737 18.30 -21.71 25.16
C SER A 737 17.44 -20.62 24.51
N LEU A 738 18.04 -19.75 23.68
CA LEU A 738 17.37 -18.58 23.07
C LEU A 738 17.55 -18.53 21.56
N VAL A 739 16.57 -18.06 20.80
CA VAL A 739 16.84 -17.71 19.38
C VAL A 739 17.65 -16.43 19.32
N LEU A 740 17.25 -15.42 20.09
CA LEU A 740 17.91 -14.12 20.18
C LEU A 740 18.35 -13.81 21.61
N HIS A 741 19.63 -13.50 21.81
CA HIS A 741 20.12 -13.00 23.08
C HIS A 741 20.67 -11.60 22.95
N VAL A 742 20.10 -10.66 23.71
CA VAL A 742 20.55 -9.26 23.75
C VAL A 742 20.92 -8.89 25.18
N ALA A 743 22.20 -8.60 25.43
CA ALA A 743 22.66 -8.22 26.75
C ALA A 743 23.78 -7.17 26.70
N SER A 744 23.78 -6.27 27.69
CA SER A 744 24.91 -5.34 27.91
C SER A 744 25.39 -5.42 29.36
N GLU A 745 26.70 -5.19 29.56
CA GLU A 745 27.29 -5.11 30.89
C GLU A 745 26.77 -3.89 31.68
N GLU A 746 26.72 -3.99 33.00
CA GLU A 746 26.27 -2.91 33.88
C GLU A 746 27.10 -1.63 33.66
N GLY A 747 26.47 -0.57 33.14
CA GLY A 747 27.12 0.70 32.83
C GLY A 747 27.53 0.89 31.36
N VAL A 748 27.29 -0.10 30.50
CA VAL A 748 27.39 0.03 29.04
C VAL A 748 26.02 0.40 28.48
N ALA A 749 25.95 1.45 27.67
CA ALA A 749 24.71 1.84 27.00
C ALA A 749 24.42 0.85 25.86
N CYS A 750 23.16 0.50 25.68
CA CYS A 750 22.75 -0.35 24.56
C CYS A 750 22.85 0.41 23.24
N GLY A 751 23.27 -0.31 22.19
CA GLY A 751 23.24 0.19 20.82
C GLY A 751 21.82 0.22 20.25
N GLN A 752 21.68 0.74 19.03
CA GLN A 752 20.43 0.64 18.29
C GLN A 752 20.33 -0.74 17.66
N ILE A 753 19.25 -1.47 17.93
CA ILE A 753 19.04 -2.84 17.46
C ILE A 753 17.71 -2.92 16.73
N SER A 754 17.74 -3.23 15.43
CA SER A 754 16.55 -3.37 14.59
C SER A 754 16.57 -4.64 13.74
N PHE A 755 15.38 -5.20 13.56
CA PHE A 755 15.05 -6.24 12.61
C PHE A 755 13.97 -5.70 11.67
N GLU A 756 14.22 -5.72 10.36
CA GLU A 756 13.31 -5.15 9.35
C GLU A 756 12.99 -6.19 8.27
N ASP A 757 11.71 -6.38 7.93
CA ASP A 757 11.27 -7.31 6.87
C ASP A 757 11.82 -8.74 7.01
N CYS A 758 12.05 -9.20 8.25
CA CYS A 758 12.59 -10.54 8.53
C CYS A 758 11.48 -11.59 8.72
N SER A 759 11.75 -12.86 8.42
CA SER A 759 10.83 -13.96 8.72
C SER A 759 11.49 -14.99 9.64
N PHE A 760 10.78 -15.44 10.67
CA PHE A 760 11.19 -16.49 11.60
C PHE A 760 10.27 -17.70 11.41
N SER A 761 10.80 -18.85 11.01
CA SER A 761 10.00 -20.06 10.77
C SER A 761 10.70 -21.32 11.26
N GLY A 762 9.96 -22.40 11.54
CA GLY A 762 10.59 -23.67 11.95
C GLY A 762 11.40 -23.60 13.25
N VAL A 763 11.06 -22.68 14.15
CA VAL A 763 11.69 -22.52 15.46
C VAL A 763 11.03 -23.46 16.47
N SER A 764 11.79 -24.42 17.02
CA SER A 764 11.27 -25.43 17.97
C SER A 764 12.13 -25.48 19.22
N LEU A 765 11.60 -24.97 20.34
CA LEU A 765 12.30 -24.93 21.64
C LEU A 765 11.56 -25.77 22.71
N GLU A 766 12.19 -26.81 23.28
CA GLU A 766 11.58 -27.67 24.31
C GLU A 766 11.49 -27.02 25.71
N GLU A 767 12.44 -26.13 26.07
CA GLU A 767 12.49 -25.40 27.37
C GLU A 767 13.08 -23.97 27.20
N GLY A 768 13.15 -23.44 25.97
CA GLY A 768 13.79 -22.17 25.64
C GLY A 768 12.80 -21.01 25.40
N HIS A 769 13.27 -19.77 25.52
CA HIS A 769 12.49 -18.58 25.16
C HIS A 769 12.92 -18.08 23.79
N PHE A 770 12.03 -17.44 23.02
CA PHE A 770 12.40 -16.84 21.75
C PHE A 770 13.55 -15.82 21.90
N ALA A 771 13.43 -14.89 22.86
CA ALA A 771 14.44 -13.88 23.10
C ALA A 771 14.74 -13.65 24.59
N GLY A 772 16.01 -13.50 24.93
CA GLY A 772 16.47 -13.02 26.23
C GLY A 772 16.99 -11.60 26.07
N ILE A 773 16.13 -10.62 26.32
CA ILE A 773 16.49 -9.20 26.27
C ILE A 773 16.81 -8.71 27.68
N GLY A 774 18.03 -8.22 27.87
CA GLY A 774 18.51 -7.62 29.11
C GLY A 774 17.98 -6.20 29.31
N ASN A 775 18.88 -5.23 29.35
CA ASN A 775 18.60 -3.80 29.57
C ASN A 775 18.57 -2.98 28.27
N CYS A 776 18.35 -3.63 27.12
CA CYS A 776 18.42 -3.03 25.79
C CYS A 776 17.06 -3.06 25.10
N ASP A 777 16.81 -2.06 24.26
CA ASP A 777 15.63 -2.04 23.39
C ASP A 777 15.94 -2.72 22.06
N VAL A 778 14.98 -3.47 21.52
CA VAL A 778 15.05 -4.17 20.24
C VAL A 778 13.79 -3.85 19.46
N SER A 779 13.94 -3.40 18.21
CA SER A 779 12.82 -3.10 17.31
C SER A 779 12.63 -4.23 16.30
N PHE A 780 11.38 -4.65 16.07
CA PHE A 780 11.00 -5.54 14.98
C PHE A 780 9.98 -4.82 14.10
N VAL A 781 10.33 -4.57 12.84
CA VAL A 781 9.51 -3.86 11.87
C VAL A 781 9.15 -4.84 10.75
N SER A 782 7.87 -5.02 10.47
CA SER A 782 7.38 -5.89 9.38
C SER A 782 7.91 -7.34 9.42
N CYS A 783 8.21 -7.86 10.61
CA CYS A 783 8.74 -9.22 10.75
C CYS A 783 7.63 -10.27 10.86
N LEU A 784 7.79 -11.42 10.20
CA LEU A 784 6.84 -12.55 10.24
C LEU A 784 7.33 -13.65 11.19
N PHE A 785 6.43 -14.27 11.96
CA PHE A 785 6.78 -15.31 12.93
C PHE A 785 5.86 -16.53 12.76
N SER A 786 6.43 -17.70 12.48
CA SER A 786 5.69 -18.93 12.20
C SER A 786 6.22 -20.11 13.01
N GLY A 787 5.33 -20.80 13.74
CA GLY A 787 5.67 -22.02 14.48
C GLY A 787 6.35 -21.82 15.84
N ILE A 788 6.34 -20.60 16.41
CA ILE A 788 6.97 -20.28 17.70
C ILE A 788 6.02 -20.62 18.86
N GLN A 789 6.46 -21.48 19.80
CA GLN A 789 5.60 -22.00 20.86
C GLN A 789 5.67 -21.23 22.21
N VAL A 790 6.72 -20.45 22.49
CA VAL A 790 6.90 -19.74 23.78
C VAL A 790 7.60 -18.38 23.62
N LEU A 791 6.90 -17.30 23.96
CA LEU A 791 7.44 -15.94 24.12
C LEU A 791 7.32 -15.52 25.60
N GLU A 792 8.35 -15.80 26.41
CA GLU A 792 8.51 -15.12 27.72
C GLU A 792 9.80 -14.32 27.72
N THR A 793 9.71 -12.99 27.75
CA THR A 793 10.85 -12.10 28.01
C THR A 793 10.89 -11.70 29.48
N SER A 794 12.10 -11.66 30.03
CA SER A 794 12.28 -11.41 31.47
C SER A 794 12.30 -9.94 31.88
N ASN A 795 12.24 -8.97 30.96
CA ASN A 795 12.00 -7.54 31.27
C ASN A 795 11.91 -6.66 30.00
N SER A 796 11.11 -5.60 30.09
CA SER A 796 10.97 -4.43 29.21
C SER A 796 9.96 -4.51 28.05
N ALA A 797 9.35 -3.35 27.80
CA ALA A 797 8.00 -3.15 27.26
C ALA A 797 7.97 -2.84 25.75
N SER A 798 8.92 -3.35 24.98
CA SER A 798 9.15 -2.93 23.58
C SER A 798 8.99 -4.04 22.52
N MET A 799 8.31 -5.16 22.81
CA MET A 799 8.16 -6.27 21.85
C MET A 799 6.70 -6.66 21.52
N PHE A 800 5.74 -5.76 21.72
CA PHE A 800 4.30 -6.07 21.57
C PHE A 800 3.81 -6.25 20.12
N ASP A 801 4.60 -5.91 19.09
CA ASP A 801 4.20 -5.99 17.66
C ASP A 801 4.40 -7.36 16.99
N VAL A 802 4.83 -8.38 17.73
CA VAL A 802 5.25 -9.69 17.17
C VAL A 802 4.11 -10.75 17.11
N TYR A 803 2.90 -10.44 17.60
CA TYR A 803 1.80 -11.42 17.68
C TYR A 803 0.77 -11.38 16.54
N GLN A 804 0.96 -10.58 15.48
CA GLN A 804 -0.02 -10.42 14.38
C GLN A 804 0.25 -11.27 13.12
N ALA A 805 0.74 -12.51 13.25
CA ALA A 805 0.79 -13.43 12.10
C ALA A 805 0.49 -14.88 12.51
N SER A 806 -0.79 -15.22 12.64
CA SER A 806 -1.26 -16.62 12.58
C SER A 806 -2.53 -16.73 11.77
#